data_AF-A0A4R5CDI4-F1
#
_entry.id   AF-A0A4R5CDI4-F1
#
_cell.length_a   1.000
_cell.length_b   1.000
_cell.length_c   1.000
_cell.angle_alpha   90.00
_cell.angle_beta   90.00
_cell.angle_gamma   90.00
#
_symmetry.space_group_name_H-M   'P 1'
#
loop_
_entity.id
_entity.type
_entity.pdbx_description
1 polymer ?
#
loop_
_entity_poly.entity_id
_entity_poly.type
_entity_poly.pdbx_seq_one_letter_code
_entity_poly.pdbx_strand_id
1 'polypeptide(L)'
;PAPTNEPATIQDTGHMPGDESLQRIAEAHLTFQRMLTETHQQFLELTERTLAARPPYAVPPPRPEPTVLAPPPQAAPINEPEQLAPAPALEEASSFPSAPASASGIGPWRPGLAVTEPERPGTAPPRPGRDGVRTFVLSVIEDKTGYPADMLRDEQQLDVDLGIDSIKRVEILSSLQDVVPSLNELDADTLTELASLRTIGDVIAKAEDLLGGPSPAVAAGGGGSEPGSADPPVLRQVMRVEPAPPTGLGVVRPRTEGRMVVTDDGAGLAPLVVEGLAAHAVHAEVVDTVPADATGAILLGGFREPLSVDDALGVQRAAFQAARTLAPRLGDGGVFVTVQGTGGDFGTTAAAGPATWAGGLSALARTVASEHPSAGVKAIDCAVNDRQRAATAIVHEITAGGPALSVGLRPDGERVVLRYDQAEIDSADDTVSAERIHDVLGDAPVIVASGGARGVTATALHRLAAAAHVKLILLGRTVLEDEPPGLSEAATEHALIKTLGDQARSREDGKPDLIELRAEAQRILAVREVRRSLAAFGRTGADVRYLTADVRDLDAVSAALAGVRRDWGPITGLVHGAGVLADERIAGKSDARFDRVFDTKVCGLRSLLAATATDPLRLICAFSSVSAHLGTPGQCDYAMANETVEVVLAAERSRRTSCAVRTIAWGPWEAGMVTERIAERFRAAGYALIPPPAGADAFLSEITRGSGARVVRTMPPMTRPPRTIARLHVHEAGHPQFADHCVADVPLVPMAQALEWFLAAAQDLLAGDARTCLRDLKVYRGIKLPSFDGDGHHLVLCGADTGRASGGDLELTLHGEDPRRPYYRVTAAISDRESAPAGQCEPPTEPGTSWPGERLYSEGLLFPGPAFQAITALAGLSDGGAQGTVIGAHRLGWANGRRWRSDTGAVDGALQIAGLWAGRILGGACLPMGFDECRVRRPGLIAGPATCLVYAGETGAAHARCDVVLLDGDDNAPRIELDGVHMVRHPS
;
A
#
# COMPACT_ATOMS: atom_id res chain seq x y z
N PRO A 1 -75.33 -15.70 -29.57
CA PRO A 1 -75.69 -15.34 -30.96
C PRO A 1 -75.17 -13.94 -31.31
N ALA A 2 -74.13 -13.86 -32.15
CA ALA A 2 -73.67 -12.61 -32.75
C ALA A 2 -74.77 -12.04 -33.67
N PRO A 3 -74.72 -10.72 -33.99
CA PRO A 3 -74.07 -10.36 -35.26
C PRO A 3 -73.32 -9.01 -35.30
N THR A 4 -72.17 -9.05 -35.99
CA THR A 4 -71.57 -8.11 -36.97
C THR A 4 -71.61 -6.58 -36.77
N ASN A 5 -70.42 -5.94 -36.79
CA ASN A 5 -70.14 -4.82 -37.71
C ASN A 5 -68.63 -4.58 -37.91
N GLU A 6 -68.28 -4.28 -39.16
CA GLU A 6 -66.97 -4.00 -39.76
C GLU A 6 -66.47 -2.55 -39.50
N PRO A 7 -65.23 -2.17 -39.92
CA PRO A 7 -64.33 -1.32 -39.15
C PRO A 7 -64.44 0.18 -39.48
N ALA A 8 -64.16 1.02 -38.47
CA ALA A 8 -63.93 2.45 -38.63
C ALA A 8 -62.50 2.80 -38.22
N THR A 9 -61.76 3.36 -39.18
CA THR A 9 -60.45 4.01 -39.09
C THR A 9 -60.27 4.87 -37.84
N ILE A 10 -59.25 4.56 -37.04
CA ILE A 10 -58.64 5.48 -36.07
C ILE A 10 -57.31 5.93 -36.65
N GLN A 11 -57.15 7.25 -36.70
CA GLN A 11 -55.97 7.96 -37.17
C GLN A 11 -54.78 7.67 -36.26
N ASP A 12 -53.66 7.43 -36.92
CA ASP A 12 -52.34 7.26 -36.35
C ASP A 12 -51.82 8.62 -35.83
N THR A 13 -51.78 8.77 -34.50
CA THR A 13 -51.01 9.82 -33.82
C THR A 13 -50.39 9.26 -32.54
N GLY A 14 -49.09 8.97 -32.60
CA GLY A 14 -48.33 8.55 -31.42
C GLY A 14 -46.86 8.25 -31.69
N HIS A 15 -46.13 9.17 -32.34
CA HIS A 15 -44.67 9.09 -32.47
C HIS A 15 -44.03 9.35 -31.09
N MET A 16 -43.42 8.31 -30.50
CA MET A 16 -42.67 8.40 -29.24
C MET A 16 -41.27 8.99 -29.49
N PRO A 17 -40.84 10.06 -28.80
CA PRO A 17 -39.60 10.80 -29.09
C PRO A 17 -38.29 10.10 -28.61
N GLY A 18 -38.30 8.79 -28.41
CA GLY A 18 -37.15 8.02 -27.90
C GLY A 18 -36.22 7.43 -28.97
N ASP A 19 -36.74 7.13 -30.16
CA ASP A 19 -36.01 6.33 -31.16
C ASP A 19 -35.06 7.18 -32.02
N GLU A 20 -35.45 8.42 -32.36
CA GLU A 20 -34.56 9.33 -33.11
C GLU A 20 -33.31 9.74 -32.32
N SER A 21 -33.39 9.76 -31.00
CA SER A 21 -32.25 10.09 -30.12
C SER A 21 -31.20 8.98 -30.14
N LEU A 22 -31.64 7.71 -30.02
CA LEU A 22 -30.76 6.55 -30.08
C LEU A 22 -30.13 6.38 -31.47
N GLN A 23 -30.88 6.67 -32.53
CA GLN A 23 -30.39 6.61 -33.90
C GLN A 23 -29.36 7.71 -34.19
N ARG A 24 -29.58 8.94 -33.70
CA ARG A 24 -28.60 10.03 -33.78
C ARG A 24 -27.34 9.75 -32.95
N ILE A 25 -27.47 9.12 -31.77
CA ILE A 25 -26.31 8.71 -30.94
C ILE A 25 -25.50 7.62 -31.65
N ALA A 26 -26.15 6.64 -32.28
CA ALA A 26 -25.48 5.59 -33.04
C ALA A 26 -24.76 6.15 -34.28
N GLU A 27 -25.39 7.08 -35.00
CA GLU A 27 -24.76 7.77 -36.14
C GLU A 27 -23.58 8.66 -35.73
N ALA A 28 -23.71 9.39 -34.62
CA ALA A 28 -22.61 10.17 -34.05
C ALA A 28 -21.44 9.27 -33.63
N HIS A 29 -21.72 8.12 -33.01
CA HIS A 29 -20.70 7.15 -32.60
C HIS A 29 -19.99 6.52 -33.81
N LEU A 30 -20.71 6.15 -34.87
CA LEU A 30 -20.11 5.63 -36.10
C LEU A 30 -19.29 6.69 -36.85
N THR A 31 -19.71 7.96 -36.81
CA THR A 31 -18.96 9.08 -37.39
C THR A 31 -17.68 9.33 -36.62
N PHE A 32 -17.73 9.28 -35.29
CA PHE A 32 -16.57 9.38 -34.41
C PHE A 32 -15.56 8.24 -34.64
N GLN A 33 -16.03 6.99 -34.77
CA GLN A 33 -15.16 5.85 -35.08
C GLN A 33 -14.48 5.98 -36.46
N ARG A 34 -15.20 6.51 -37.46
CA ARG A 34 -14.62 6.79 -38.79
C ARG A 34 -13.56 7.89 -38.72
N MET A 35 -13.85 8.98 -38.03
CA MET A 35 -12.90 10.08 -37.85
C MET A 35 -11.63 9.60 -37.13
N LEU A 36 -11.75 8.81 -36.05
CA LEU A 36 -10.59 8.22 -35.37
C LEU A 36 -9.73 7.34 -36.29
N THR A 37 -10.38 6.56 -37.17
CA THR A 37 -9.68 5.69 -38.12
C THR A 37 -8.94 6.51 -39.17
N GLU A 38 -9.58 7.56 -39.71
CA GLU A 38 -8.97 8.48 -40.68
C GLU A 38 -7.81 9.27 -40.07
N THR A 39 -7.95 9.79 -38.86
CA THR A 39 -6.87 10.50 -38.16
C THR A 39 -5.70 9.56 -37.84
N HIS A 40 -5.98 8.31 -37.48
CA HIS A 40 -4.94 7.31 -37.26
C HIS A 40 -4.21 6.94 -38.57
N GLN A 41 -4.93 6.79 -39.68
CA GLN A 41 -4.33 6.59 -41.00
C GLN A 41 -3.46 7.79 -41.42
N GLN A 42 -3.95 9.02 -41.23
CA GLN A 42 -3.17 10.23 -41.52
C GLN A 42 -1.92 10.33 -40.65
N PHE A 43 -1.99 9.94 -39.38
CA PHE A 43 -0.82 9.86 -38.51
C PHE A 43 0.20 8.84 -39.00
N LEU A 44 -0.25 7.66 -39.44
CA LEU A 44 0.63 6.63 -40.01
C LEU A 44 1.28 7.11 -41.32
N GLU A 45 0.53 7.74 -42.22
CA GLU A 45 1.06 8.32 -43.46
C GLU A 45 2.06 9.46 -43.19
N LEU A 46 1.79 10.30 -42.20
CA LEU A 46 2.70 11.38 -41.79
C LEU A 46 3.98 10.79 -41.20
N THR A 47 3.87 9.74 -40.38
CA THR A 47 5.02 9.03 -39.79
C THR A 47 5.86 8.36 -40.87
N GLU A 48 5.22 7.73 -41.86
CA GLU A 48 5.87 7.09 -42.99
C GLU A 48 6.60 8.11 -43.88
N ARG A 49 5.97 9.27 -44.15
CA ARG A 49 6.63 10.40 -44.85
C ARG A 49 7.80 10.98 -44.06
N THR A 50 7.70 11.03 -42.73
CA THR A 50 8.75 11.55 -41.85
C THR A 50 9.95 10.58 -41.80
N LEU A 51 9.68 9.27 -41.83
CA LEU A 51 10.70 8.22 -41.94
C LEU A 51 11.33 8.20 -43.34
N ALA A 52 10.56 8.45 -44.40
CA ALA A 52 11.04 8.52 -45.78
C ALA A 52 11.84 9.80 -46.10
N ALA A 53 11.62 10.90 -45.35
CA ALA A 53 12.35 12.16 -45.51
C ALA A 53 13.74 12.16 -44.81
N ARG A 54 14.16 11.03 -44.23
CA ARG A 54 15.44 10.88 -43.55
C ARG A 54 16.55 10.58 -44.58
N PRO A 55 17.61 11.40 -44.70
CA PRO A 55 18.67 11.15 -45.66
C PRO A 55 19.41 9.83 -45.31
N PRO A 56 19.85 9.05 -46.32
CA PRO A 56 20.51 7.78 -46.08
C PRO A 56 21.81 7.98 -45.30
N TYR A 57 22.01 7.14 -44.27
CA TYR A 57 23.25 7.03 -43.50
C TYR A 57 24.45 6.90 -44.44
N ALA A 58 25.36 7.87 -44.37
CA ALA A 58 26.67 7.78 -45.00
C ALA A 58 27.49 6.68 -44.29
N VAL A 59 27.96 5.72 -45.08
CA VAL A 59 28.87 4.64 -44.66
C VAL A 59 30.18 5.26 -44.14
N PRO A 60 30.61 5.00 -42.89
CA PRO A 60 31.92 5.44 -42.42
C PRO A 60 33.03 4.63 -43.13
N PRO A 61 34.18 5.24 -43.43
CA PRO A 61 35.27 4.54 -44.12
C PRO A 61 35.84 3.40 -43.26
N PRO A 62 36.41 2.35 -43.89
CA PRO A 62 36.92 1.18 -43.17
C PRO A 62 38.10 1.57 -42.26
N ARG A 63 38.08 1.05 -41.03
CA ARG A 63 39.17 1.18 -40.06
C ARG A 63 40.40 0.36 -40.52
N PRO A 64 41.63 0.87 -40.33
CA PRO A 64 42.84 0.11 -40.60
C PRO A 64 42.99 -1.07 -39.63
N GLU A 65 43.58 -2.17 -40.10
CA GLU A 65 43.86 -3.39 -39.33
C GLU A 65 44.70 -3.11 -38.08
N PRO A 66 44.49 -3.88 -36.99
CA PRO A 66 45.16 -3.65 -35.70
C PRO A 66 46.66 -3.96 -35.81
N THR A 67 47.47 -2.92 -35.60
CA THR A 67 48.90 -3.06 -35.35
C THR A 67 49.11 -3.63 -33.95
N VAL A 68 49.82 -4.76 -33.86
CA VAL A 68 50.26 -5.37 -32.60
C VAL A 68 51.13 -4.37 -31.84
N LEU A 69 50.65 -3.90 -30.69
CA LEU A 69 51.41 -3.11 -29.72
C LEU A 69 52.03 -4.04 -28.68
N ALA A 70 53.33 -3.86 -28.47
CA ALA A 70 54.22 -4.62 -27.59
C ALA A 70 53.78 -4.61 -26.11
N PRO A 71 54.21 -5.60 -25.30
CA PRO A 71 53.82 -5.70 -23.89
C PRO A 71 54.42 -4.55 -23.05
N PRO A 72 53.74 -4.15 -21.95
CA PRO A 72 54.21 -3.10 -21.07
C PRO A 72 55.45 -3.56 -20.28
N PRO A 73 56.32 -2.62 -19.85
CA PRO A 73 57.51 -2.95 -19.08
C PRO A 73 57.14 -3.44 -17.67
N GLN A 74 57.91 -4.42 -17.19
CA GLN A 74 57.88 -4.99 -15.84
C GLN A 74 58.05 -3.90 -14.78
N ALA A 75 57.13 -3.86 -13.81
CA ALA A 75 57.26 -3.04 -12.60
C ALA A 75 58.40 -3.57 -11.71
N ALA A 76 59.25 -2.67 -11.24
CA ALA A 76 60.29 -2.93 -10.26
C ALA A 76 59.67 -3.20 -8.86
N PRO A 77 60.33 -4.00 -7.99
CA PRO A 77 59.77 -4.42 -6.71
C PRO A 77 59.75 -3.27 -5.70
N ILE A 78 58.61 -3.07 -5.04
CA ILE A 78 58.47 -2.16 -3.90
C ILE A 78 58.48 -3.00 -2.62
N ASN A 79 59.40 -2.63 -1.72
CA ASN A 79 59.64 -3.26 -0.43
C ASN A 79 58.49 -3.04 0.57
N GLU A 80 58.41 -3.97 1.51
CA GLU A 80 57.61 -4.00 2.75
C GLU A 80 57.83 -2.78 3.68
N PRO A 81 56.95 -2.57 4.68
CA PRO A 81 56.52 -1.24 5.13
C PRO A 81 57.47 -0.61 6.14
N GLU A 82 57.79 0.67 5.92
CA GLU A 82 58.55 1.47 6.87
C GLU A 82 57.61 2.13 7.89
N GLN A 83 57.96 1.88 9.15
CA GLN A 83 57.30 2.23 10.39
C GLN A 83 57.33 3.76 10.61
N LEU A 84 56.16 4.42 10.57
CA LEU A 84 56.07 5.83 10.95
C LEU A 84 56.10 5.98 12.48
N ALA A 85 57.20 6.58 12.95
CA ALA A 85 57.42 7.05 14.31
C ALA A 85 56.46 8.21 14.68
N PRO A 86 56.19 8.43 15.98
CA PRO A 86 55.10 9.29 16.45
C PRO A 86 55.42 10.79 16.31
N ALA A 87 54.39 11.58 15.99
CA ALA A 87 54.45 13.04 16.04
C ALA A 87 54.42 13.54 17.52
N PRO A 88 55.01 14.71 17.81
CA PRO A 88 55.53 15.06 19.13
C PRO A 88 54.47 15.59 20.10
N ALA A 89 54.74 15.40 21.39
CA ALA A 89 54.08 16.11 22.49
C ALA A 89 54.44 17.61 22.44
N LEU A 90 53.43 18.46 22.63
CA LEU A 90 53.63 19.86 23.03
C LEU A 90 53.01 20.04 24.41
N GLU A 91 53.91 20.37 25.34
CA GLU A 91 53.65 20.73 26.73
C GLU A 91 52.96 22.08 26.88
N GLU A 92 52.41 22.22 28.08
CA GLU A 92 51.77 23.34 28.74
C GLU A 92 52.34 24.73 28.44
N ALA A 93 51.43 25.69 28.26
CA ALA A 93 51.65 27.08 28.66
C ALA A 93 50.36 27.67 29.24
N SER A 94 50.29 27.64 30.57
CA SER A 94 49.40 28.45 31.40
C SER A 94 49.93 29.90 31.49
N SER A 95 49.06 30.92 31.33
CA SER A 95 48.86 32.03 32.32
C SER A 95 48.08 33.24 31.75
N PHE A 96 46.86 33.44 32.26
CA PHE A 96 46.20 34.67 32.81
C PHE A 96 46.11 35.99 31.99
N PRO A 97 45.04 36.83 32.14
CA PRO A 97 44.43 37.17 33.43
C PRO A 97 42.88 37.26 33.52
N SER A 98 42.50 37.44 34.78
CA SER A 98 41.22 37.49 35.47
C SER A 98 40.21 38.57 35.05
N ALA A 99 38.96 38.29 35.43
CA ALA A 99 37.71 39.03 35.30
C ALA A 99 37.74 40.55 35.62
N PRO A 100 36.64 41.23 35.27
CA PRO A 100 35.87 41.86 36.33
C PRO A 100 34.42 41.36 36.40
N ALA A 101 33.85 41.62 37.56
CA ALA A 101 32.66 41.05 38.13
C ALA A 101 31.34 41.75 37.69
N SER A 102 30.26 40.98 37.86
CA SER A 102 28.91 41.40 38.29
C SER A 102 28.14 42.47 37.49
N ALA A 103 27.06 42.02 36.86
CA ALA A 103 25.80 42.77 36.89
C ALA A 103 24.61 41.78 36.91
N SER A 104 24.08 41.58 38.12
CA SER A 104 22.77 40.98 38.35
C SER A 104 21.67 41.93 37.87
N GLY A 105 20.57 41.37 37.36
CA GLY A 105 19.25 42.02 37.39
C GLY A 105 18.61 42.25 36.03
N ILE A 106 17.90 41.24 35.52
CA ILE A 106 16.70 41.50 34.70
C ILE A 106 15.53 41.03 35.55
N GLY A 107 14.79 42.01 36.08
CA GLY A 107 13.62 41.77 36.92
C GLY A 107 12.48 41.08 36.16
N PRO A 108 11.46 40.59 36.88
CA PRO A 108 10.30 39.96 36.27
C PRO A 108 9.54 40.99 35.43
N TRP A 109 9.38 40.69 34.13
CA TRP A 109 8.58 41.49 33.22
C TRP A 109 7.10 41.37 33.62
N ARG A 110 6.46 42.49 33.97
CA ARG A 110 5.02 42.57 34.23
C ARG A 110 4.29 42.77 32.90
N PRO A 111 3.26 41.98 32.57
CA PRO A 111 2.44 42.20 31.38
C PRO A 111 1.45 43.34 31.65
N GLY A 112 1.42 44.31 30.74
CA GLY A 112 0.42 45.37 30.72
C GLY A 112 0.15 45.76 29.28
N LEU A 113 -0.84 45.12 28.67
CA LEU A 113 -1.67 45.65 27.58
C LEU A 113 -2.78 44.63 27.31
N ALA A 114 -4.03 45.06 27.53
CA ALA A 114 -5.21 44.30 27.18
C ALA A 114 -5.26 44.17 25.64
N VAL A 115 -5.25 42.93 25.15
CA VAL A 115 -5.55 42.61 23.76
C VAL A 115 -6.92 41.95 23.75
N THR A 116 -7.84 42.60 23.05
CA THR A 116 -9.19 42.14 22.75
C THR A 116 -9.18 40.81 22.02
N GLU A 117 -10.10 39.94 22.41
CA GLU A 117 -10.43 38.64 21.81
C GLU A 117 -10.68 38.79 20.28
N PRO A 118 -10.01 38.01 19.41
CA PRO A 118 -10.33 38.04 17.99
C PRO A 118 -11.61 37.24 17.72
N GLU A 119 -12.58 37.92 17.11
CA GLU A 119 -13.80 37.32 16.56
C GLU A 119 -13.47 36.23 15.52
N ARG A 120 -14.29 35.17 15.51
CA ARG A 120 -14.25 34.09 14.51
C ARG A 120 -14.49 34.66 13.10
N PRO A 121 -13.71 34.31 12.06
CA PRO A 121 -14.10 34.59 10.68
C PRO A 121 -15.25 33.67 10.29
N GLY A 122 -16.42 34.27 10.06
CA GLY A 122 -17.54 33.62 9.40
C GLY A 122 -17.38 33.64 7.87
N THR A 123 -17.98 32.62 7.26
CA THR A 123 -18.40 32.50 5.84
C THR A 123 -17.31 32.49 4.74
N ALA A 124 -17.34 31.41 3.95
CA ALA A 124 -16.60 31.23 2.71
C ALA A 124 -16.82 32.39 1.71
N PRO A 125 -15.84 32.70 0.84
CA PRO A 125 -15.97 33.78 -0.13
C PRO A 125 -17.08 33.48 -1.16
N PRO A 126 -17.77 34.52 -1.69
CA PRO A 126 -18.76 34.34 -2.73
C PRO A 126 -18.11 33.90 -4.05
N ARG A 127 -18.84 33.12 -4.85
CA ARG A 127 -18.42 32.74 -6.22
C ARG A 127 -18.15 34.00 -7.06
N PRO A 128 -17.06 34.05 -7.85
CA PRO A 128 -16.76 35.21 -8.67
C PRO A 128 -17.85 35.42 -9.74
N GLY A 129 -18.35 36.65 -9.86
CA GLY A 129 -19.06 37.13 -11.05
C GLY A 129 -18.08 37.33 -12.21
N ARG A 130 -18.58 37.79 -13.38
CA ARG A 130 -17.81 37.97 -14.63
C ARG A 130 -16.44 38.67 -14.46
N ASP A 131 -16.29 39.60 -13.51
CA ASP A 131 -15.03 40.30 -13.23
C ASP A 131 -13.97 39.48 -12.45
N GLY A 132 -14.29 38.27 -11.98
CA GLY A 132 -13.38 37.44 -11.18
C GLY A 132 -12.64 36.34 -11.94
N VAL A 133 -13.03 36.05 -13.19
CA VAL A 133 -12.42 35.00 -14.03
C VAL A 133 -10.97 35.35 -14.37
N ARG A 134 -10.73 36.60 -14.77
CA ARG A 134 -9.39 37.14 -15.05
C ARG A 134 -8.46 36.99 -13.84
N THR A 135 -8.89 37.45 -12.67
CA THR A 135 -8.11 37.37 -11.43
C THR A 135 -7.77 35.92 -11.06
N PHE A 136 -8.68 34.99 -11.34
CA PHE A 136 -8.48 33.56 -11.07
C PHE A 136 -7.54 32.87 -12.06
N VAL A 137 -7.67 33.14 -13.37
CA VAL A 137 -6.73 32.61 -14.38
C VAL A 137 -5.31 33.09 -14.06
N LEU A 138 -5.16 34.36 -13.67
CA LEU A 138 -3.88 34.91 -13.24
C LEU A 138 -3.36 34.26 -11.95
N SER A 139 -4.22 33.95 -10.97
CA SER A 139 -3.80 33.24 -9.75
C SER A 139 -3.37 31.80 -10.02
N VAL A 140 -4.04 31.09 -10.94
CA VAL A 140 -3.66 29.72 -11.33
C VAL A 140 -2.33 29.71 -12.08
N ILE A 141 -2.10 30.68 -12.97
CA ILE A 141 -0.81 30.85 -13.65
C ILE A 141 0.27 31.21 -12.61
N GLU A 142 -0.01 32.11 -11.67
CA GLU A 142 0.89 32.45 -10.56
C GLU A 142 1.26 31.21 -9.73
N ASP A 143 0.29 30.37 -9.36
CA ASP A 143 0.52 29.15 -8.59
C ASP A 143 1.35 28.11 -9.34
N LYS A 144 1.17 28.00 -10.67
CA LYS A 144 1.84 26.99 -11.50
C LYS A 144 3.22 27.43 -12.01
N THR A 145 3.44 28.72 -12.13
CA THR A 145 4.67 29.28 -12.73
C THR A 145 5.52 30.05 -11.74
N GLY A 146 4.93 30.53 -10.65
CA GLY A 146 5.60 31.34 -9.64
C GLY A 146 5.79 32.81 -10.02
N TYR A 147 5.23 33.26 -11.15
CA TYR A 147 5.21 34.67 -11.53
C TYR A 147 4.07 35.40 -10.79
N PRO A 148 4.35 36.46 -10.01
CA PRO A 148 3.31 37.26 -9.37
C PRO A 148 2.30 37.82 -10.37
N ALA A 149 1.00 37.84 -10.03
CA ALA A 149 -0.05 38.32 -10.94
C ALA A 149 0.16 39.76 -11.45
N ASP A 150 0.88 40.61 -10.73
CA ASP A 150 1.24 41.98 -11.16
C ASP A 150 2.39 42.04 -12.18
N MET A 151 3.09 40.92 -12.40
CA MET A 151 4.11 40.75 -13.45
C MET A 151 3.58 40.04 -14.71
N LEU A 152 2.36 39.50 -14.66
CA LEU A 152 1.70 38.82 -15.77
C LEU A 152 0.94 39.82 -16.64
N ARG A 153 1.23 39.85 -17.95
CA ARG A 153 0.55 40.72 -18.94
C ARG A 153 -0.17 39.87 -19.98
N ASP A 154 -1.34 40.34 -20.41
CA ASP A 154 -2.22 39.61 -21.33
C ASP A 154 -1.52 39.23 -22.66
N GLU A 155 -0.54 40.03 -23.09
CA GLU A 155 0.23 39.79 -24.34
C GLU A 155 1.35 38.74 -24.22
N GLN A 156 1.70 38.29 -23.00
CA GLN A 156 2.82 37.36 -22.79
C GLN A 156 2.50 35.97 -23.33
N GLN A 157 3.49 35.38 -24.02
CA GLN A 157 3.36 34.03 -24.58
C GLN A 157 3.71 32.97 -23.55
N LEU A 158 2.81 31.99 -23.38
CA LEU A 158 2.91 30.93 -22.38
C LEU A 158 4.18 30.07 -22.57
N ASP A 159 4.61 29.81 -23.81
CA ASP A 159 5.82 29.01 -24.10
C ASP A 159 7.13 29.82 -24.01
N VAL A 160 7.14 31.03 -24.58
CA VAL A 160 8.38 31.78 -24.86
C VAL A 160 8.75 32.70 -23.69
N ASP A 161 7.76 33.34 -23.05
CA ASP A 161 8.01 34.35 -22.02
C ASP A 161 7.91 33.78 -20.59
N LEU A 162 7.11 32.73 -20.39
CA LEU A 162 6.81 32.14 -19.08
C LEU A 162 7.38 30.71 -18.90
N GLY A 163 7.96 30.12 -19.95
CA GLY A 163 8.58 28.79 -19.90
C GLY A 163 7.62 27.66 -19.49
N ILE A 164 6.33 27.80 -19.83
CA ILE A 164 5.29 26.82 -19.51
C ILE A 164 5.29 25.74 -20.60
N ASP A 165 5.79 24.56 -20.27
CA ASP A 165 5.77 23.40 -21.16
C ASP A 165 4.35 22.85 -21.39
N SER A 166 4.22 21.94 -22.35
CA SER A 166 2.94 21.29 -22.70
C SER A 166 2.32 20.48 -21.55
N ILE A 167 3.07 20.11 -20.51
CA ILE A 167 2.57 19.37 -19.34
C ILE A 167 1.95 20.35 -18.35
N LYS A 168 2.63 21.46 -18.04
CA LYS A 168 2.12 22.52 -17.16
C LYS A 168 0.88 23.20 -17.73
N ARG A 169 0.74 23.28 -19.05
CA ARG A 169 -0.49 23.75 -19.71
C ARG A 169 -1.69 22.87 -19.40
N VAL A 170 -1.53 21.56 -19.47
CA VAL A 170 -2.58 20.59 -19.11
C VAL A 170 -2.92 20.68 -17.62
N GLU A 171 -1.92 20.94 -16.77
CA GLU A 171 -2.17 21.17 -15.34
C GLU A 171 -2.93 22.48 -15.05
N ILE A 172 -2.60 23.58 -15.73
CA ILE A 172 -3.34 24.85 -15.64
C ILE A 172 -4.80 24.63 -16.10
N LEU A 173 -5.00 23.88 -17.18
CA LEU A 173 -6.33 23.56 -17.71
C LEU A 173 -7.14 22.68 -16.74
N SER A 174 -6.50 21.69 -16.13
CA SER A 174 -7.12 20.82 -15.12
C SER A 174 -7.54 21.60 -13.87
N SER A 175 -6.74 22.59 -13.44
CA SER A 175 -7.10 23.45 -12.31
C SER A 175 -8.21 24.46 -12.64
N LEU A 176 -8.39 24.84 -13.91
CA LEU A 176 -9.54 25.63 -14.36
C LEU A 176 -10.83 24.79 -14.40
N GLN A 177 -10.75 23.49 -14.72
CA GLN A 177 -11.88 22.55 -14.71
C GLN A 177 -12.47 22.33 -13.31
N ASP A 178 -11.65 22.41 -12.25
CA ASP A 178 -12.08 22.23 -10.86
C ASP A 178 -13.08 23.31 -10.37
N VAL A 179 -13.11 24.48 -11.01
CA VAL A 179 -13.91 25.65 -10.56
C VAL A 179 -15.07 25.99 -11.50
N VAL A 180 -15.00 25.58 -12.77
CA VAL A 180 -16.06 25.78 -13.76
C VAL A 180 -16.61 24.41 -14.18
N PRO A 181 -17.67 23.90 -13.52
CA PRO A 181 -18.21 22.56 -13.79
C PRO A 181 -18.68 22.35 -15.23
N SER A 182 -19.04 23.42 -15.94
CA SER A 182 -19.37 23.38 -17.38
C SER A 182 -18.17 23.06 -18.29
N LEU A 183 -16.94 23.07 -17.76
CA LEU A 183 -15.75 22.57 -18.48
C LEU A 183 -15.62 21.04 -18.47
N ASN A 184 -16.36 20.33 -17.60
CA ASN A 184 -16.36 18.85 -17.55
C ASN A 184 -17.19 18.22 -18.68
N GLU A 185 -17.98 19.00 -19.41
CA GLU A 185 -18.81 18.56 -20.55
C GLU A 185 -18.18 18.90 -21.91
N LEU A 186 -16.95 19.43 -21.94
CA LEU A 186 -16.29 19.83 -23.18
C LEU A 186 -15.81 18.63 -24.00
N ASP A 187 -16.03 18.70 -25.32
CA ASP A 187 -15.54 17.72 -26.28
C ASP A 187 -14.01 17.79 -26.48
N ALA A 188 -13.46 16.73 -27.08
CA ALA A 188 -12.03 16.61 -27.35
C ALA A 188 -11.50 17.72 -28.28
N ASP A 189 -12.35 18.29 -29.12
CA ASP A 189 -12.02 19.37 -30.04
C ASP A 189 -11.81 20.69 -29.29
N THR A 190 -12.66 21.02 -28.31
CA THR A 190 -12.51 22.22 -27.47
C THR A 190 -11.28 22.14 -26.56
N LEU A 191 -10.94 20.95 -26.06
CA LEU A 191 -9.71 20.72 -25.29
C LEU A 191 -8.44 20.87 -26.14
N THR A 192 -8.51 20.48 -27.41
CA THR A 192 -7.41 20.66 -28.38
C THR A 192 -7.25 22.15 -28.73
N GLU A 193 -8.36 22.89 -28.84
CA GLU A 193 -8.38 24.33 -29.05
C GLU A 193 -7.77 25.10 -27.87
N LEU A 194 -8.12 24.71 -26.64
CA LEU A 194 -7.57 25.26 -25.39
C LEU A 194 -6.06 25.00 -25.24
N ALA A 195 -5.58 23.84 -25.70
CA ALA A 195 -4.16 23.51 -25.71
C ALA A 195 -3.34 24.29 -26.76
N SER A 196 -4.02 24.91 -27.74
CA SER A 196 -3.42 25.70 -28.82
C SER A 196 -3.30 27.21 -28.52
N LEU A 197 -3.89 27.66 -27.39
CA LEU A 197 -3.85 29.06 -26.96
C LEU A 197 -2.42 29.47 -26.59
N ARG A 198 -1.99 30.65 -27.07
CA ARG A 198 -0.58 31.06 -27.02
C ARG A 198 -0.31 32.13 -25.99
N THR A 199 -1.29 32.96 -25.65
CA THR A 199 -1.13 34.07 -24.70
C THR A 199 -2.05 33.95 -23.48
N ILE A 200 -1.72 34.67 -22.40
CA ILE A 200 -2.55 34.76 -21.20
C ILE A 200 -3.94 35.34 -21.54
N GLY A 201 -3.98 36.35 -22.42
CA GLY A 201 -5.22 36.98 -22.88
C GLY A 201 -6.15 36.01 -23.61
N ASP A 202 -5.61 35.07 -24.39
CA ASP A 202 -6.39 34.06 -25.11
C ASP A 202 -7.10 33.09 -24.15
N VAL A 203 -6.44 32.72 -23.05
CA VAL A 203 -7.01 31.83 -22.01
C VAL A 203 -8.12 32.54 -21.23
N ILE A 204 -7.93 33.82 -20.90
CA ILE A 204 -8.94 34.62 -20.20
C ILE A 204 -10.18 34.82 -21.07
N ALA A 205 -10.01 35.21 -22.34
CA ALA A 205 -11.12 35.46 -23.25
C ALA A 205 -11.98 34.19 -23.48
N LYS A 206 -11.35 33.03 -23.62
CA LYS A 206 -12.06 31.75 -23.81
C LYS A 206 -12.78 31.30 -22.53
N ALA A 207 -12.20 31.53 -21.35
CA ALA A 207 -12.83 31.23 -20.07
C ALA A 207 -14.07 32.12 -19.82
N GLU A 208 -14.03 33.39 -20.21
CA GLU A 208 -15.16 34.32 -20.12
C GLU A 208 -16.33 33.94 -21.07
N ASP A 209 -16.01 33.45 -22.27
CA ASP A 209 -16.98 33.03 -23.29
C ASP A 209 -17.75 31.76 -22.85
N LEU A 210 -17.06 30.81 -22.22
CA LEU A 210 -17.63 29.55 -21.69
C LEU A 210 -18.59 29.76 -20.51
N LEU A 211 -18.50 30.89 -19.82
CA LEU A 211 -19.35 31.25 -18.67
C LEU A 211 -20.64 32.02 -19.08
N GLY A 212 -20.90 32.21 -20.38
CA GLY A 212 -22.03 32.97 -20.92
C GLY A 212 -23.38 32.23 -21.05
N GLY A 213 -23.46 30.92 -20.76
CA GLY A 213 -24.69 30.12 -20.92
C GLY A 213 -25.54 29.97 -19.64
N PRO A 214 -26.88 29.79 -19.73
CA PRO A 214 -27.73 29.62 -18.55
C PRO A 214 -27.51 28.23 -17.90
N SER A 215 -27.12 28.21 -16.63
CA SER A 215 -26.86 26.99 -15.85
C SER A 215 -28.15 26.39 -15.26
N PRO A 216 -28.32 25.05 -15.21
CA PRO A 216 -29.41 24.39 -14.49
C PRO A 216 -29.16 24.39 -12.97
N ALA A 217 -30.23 24.45 -12.18
CA ALA A 217 -30.19 24.41 -10.72
C ALA A 217 -30.07 22.96 -10.20
N VAL A 218 -29.03 22.68 -9.40
CA VAL A 218 -28.90 21.43 -8.65
C VAL A 218 -29.42 21.65 -7.23
N ALA A 219 -30.38 20.83 -6.82
CA ALA A 219 -31.03 20.87 -5.51
C ALA A 219 -30.07 20.40 -4.39
N ALA A 220 -29.87 21.24 -3.38
CA ALA A 220 -29.20 20.88 -2.14
C ALA A 220 -30.17 20.13 -1.22
N GLY A 221 -29.89 18.85 -0.95
CA GLY A 221 -30.52 18.10 0.14
C GLY A 221 -29.91 18.52 1.47
N GLY A 222 -30.71 19.15 2.33
CA GLY A 222 -30.30 19.57 3.66
C GLY A 222 -30.25 18.40 4.64
N GLY A 223 -29.04 18.03 5.07
CA GLY A 223 -28.82 17.22 6.27
C GLY A 223 -28.69 18.13 7.48
N GLY A 224 -29.66 18.05 8.40
CA GLY A 224 -29.62 18.77 9.67
C GLY A 224 -28.47 18.27 10.55
N SER A 225 -27.65 19.20 11.03
CA SER A 225 -26.63 18.95 12.03
C SER A 225 -27.27 18.79 13.41
N GLU A 226 -27.26 17.58 13.97
CA GLU A 226 -27.45 17.38 15.40
C GLU A 226 -26.18 17.82 16.17
N PRO A 227 -26.30 18.44 17.34
CA PRO A 227 -25.16 18.83 18.15
C PRO A 227 -24.68 17.69 19.04
N GLY A 228 -23.41 17.30 18.89
CA GLY A 228 -22.66 16.55 19.91
C GLY A 228 -22.27 15.11 19.54
N SER A 229 -21.53 14.89 18.45
CA SER A 229 -20.69 13.69 18.34
C SER A 229 -19.26 14.07 18.72
N ALA A 230 -18.70 13.44 19.76
CA ALA A 230 -17.26 13.48 20.01
C ALA A 230 -16.53 12.99 18.75
N ASP A 231 -15.40 13.62 18.40
CA ASP A 231 -14.56 13.15 17.30
C ASP A 231 -14.23 11.66 17.50
N PRO A 232 -14.25 10.83 16.45
CA PRO A 232 -13.98 9.41 16.58
C PRO A 232 -12.59 9.17 17.20
N PRO A 233 -12.44 8.17 18.10
CA PRO A 233 -11.18 7.95 18.80
C PRO A 233 -10.06 7.50 17.85
N VAL A 234 -8.83 7.91 18.14
CA VAL A 234 -7.63 7.41 17.46
C VAL A 234 -7.48 5.91 17.76
N LEU A 235 -7.62 5.08 16.73
CA LEU A 235 -7.53 3.64 16.84
C LEU A 235 -6.15 3.20 17.33
N ARG A 236 -6.14 2.10 18.08
CA ARG A 236 -4.94 1.40 18.52
C ARG A 236 -4.89 0.03 17.88
N GLN A 237 -3.91 -0.18 17.01
CA GLN A 237 -3.63 -1.52 16.48
C GLN A 237 -2.30 -2.02 17.00
N VAL A 238 -2.27 -3.28 17.41
CA VAL A 238 -1.05 -3.95 17.89
C VAL A 238 -0.62 -4.94 16.84
N MET A 239 0.64 -4.84 16.43
CA MET A 239 1.22 -5.82 15.52
C MET A 239 1.52 -7.13 16.27
N ARG A 240 1.07 -8.26 15.72
CA ARG A 240 1.37 -9.61 16.20
C ARG A 240 2.00 -10.46 15.10
N VAL A 241 2.82 -11.42 15.55
CA VAL A 241 3.36 -12.48 14.70
C VAL A 241 2.57 -13.75 14.99
N GLU A 242 1.90 -14.28 13.98
CA GLU A 242 1.01 -15.43 14.14
C GLU A 242 1.39 -16.57 13.20
N PRO A 243 1.35 -17.83 13.68
CA PRO A 243 1.48 -19.00 12.81
C PRO A 243 0.40 -18.99 11.73
N ALA A 244 0.84 -19.10 10.48
CA ALA A 244 -0.04 -19.16 9.32
C ALA A 244 0.55 -20.15 8.31
N PRO A 245 -0.01 -21.37 8.20
CA PRO A 245 0.50 -22.35 7.26
C PRO A 245 0.34 -21.87 5.81
N PRO A 246 1.21 -22.32 4.88
CA PRO A 246 1.18 -21.89 3.50
C PRO A 246 -0.14 -22.25 2.82
N THR A 247 -0.58 -21.43 1.86
CA THR A 247 -1.88 -21.63 1.21
C THR A 247 -1.84 -22.44 -0.08
N GLY A 248 -0.65 -22.75 -0.62
CA GLY A 248 -0.53 -23.41 -1.92
C GLY A 248 -0.80 -22.48 -3.10
N LEU A 249 -1.08 -21.19 -2.86
CA LEU A 249 -1.20 -20.17 -3.89
C LEU A 249 0.17 -19.55 -4.18
N GLY A 250 0.54 -19.47 -5.46
CA GLY A 250 1.72 -18.74 -5.91
C GLY A 250 1.43 -17.24 -6.06
N VAL A 251 2.41 -16.40 -5.72
CA VAL A 251 2.33 -14.95 -5.92
C VAL A 251 3.32 -14.48 -6.98
N VAL A 252 4.35 -15.30 -7.25
CA VAL A 252 5.53 -14.90 -7.99
C VAL A 252 5.76 -15.86 -9.17
N ARG A 253 5.24 -15.49 -10.33
CA ARG A 253 5.76 -15.93 -11.63
C ARG A 253 5.77 -14.73 -12.58
N PRO A 254 6.87 -14.48 -13.32
CA PRO A 254 6.91 -13.42 -14.32
C PRO A 254 5.79 -13.63 -15.34
N ARG A 255 5.09 -12.55 -15.71
CA ARG A 255 4.13 -12.58 -16.84
C ARG A 255 4.81 -12.59 -18.21
N THR A 256 6.07 -12.18 -18.26
CA THR A 256 6.85 -12.02 -19.48
C THR A 256 8.05 -12.95 -19.46
N GLU A 257 8.37 -13.57 -20.60
CA GLU A 257 9.70 -14.13 -20.83
C GLU A 257 10.74 -13.05 -20.49
N GLY A 258 11.64 -13.35 -19.57
CA GLY A 258 12.57 -12.35 -19.10
C GLY A 258 13.55 -12.89 -18.08
N ARG A 259 14.63 -12.13 -17.90
CA ARG A 259 15.77 -12.51 -17.08
C ARG A 259 15.41 -12.38 -15.61
N MET A 260 15.23 -13.52 -14.94
CA MET A 260 15.09 -13.61 -13.48
C MET A 260 16.48 -13.76 -12.85
N VAL A 261 16.77 -12.99 -11.81
CA VAL A 261 18.08 -13.03 -11.14
C VAL A 261 17.97 -13.26 -9.64
N VAL A 262 18.99 -13.86 -9.05
CA VAL A 262 19.14 -14.03 -7.60
C VAL A 262 20.45 -13.35 -7.20
N THR A 263 20.41 -12.40 -6.26
CA THR A 263 21.66 -11.77 -5.82
C THR A 263 22.49 -12.73 -4.99
N ASP A 264 23.80 -12.77 -5.18
CA ASP A 264 24.69 -13.57 -4.34
C ASP A 264 24.63 -13.11 -2.88
N ASP A 265 24.45 -14.06 -1.97
CA ASP A 265 24.49 -13.86 -0.51
C ASP A 265 25.91 -13.96 0.06
N GLY A 266 26.87 -14.43 -0.74
CA GLY A 266 28.25 -14.66 -0.33
C GLY A 266 28.43 -15.86 0.61
N ALA A 267 27.35 -16.61 0.92
CA ALA A 267 27.35 -17.79 1.78
C ALA A 267 26.81 -19.05 1.09
N GLY A 268 26.57 -18.99 -0.23
CA GLY A 268 26.21 -20.14 -1.06
C GLY A 268 24.74 -20.55 -0.97
N LEU A 269 23.84 -19.68 -0.50
CA LEU A 269 22.39 -19.88 -0.59
C LEU A 269 21.88 -19.65 -2.01
N ALA A 270 22.42 -18.65 -2.73
CA ALA A 270 21.95 -18.25 -4.06
C ALA A 270 21.93 -19.40 -5.08
N PRO A 271 22.98 -20.23 -5.22
CA PRO A 271 22.94 -21.38 -6.14
C PRO A 271 21.85 -22.40 -5.80
N LEU A 272 21.60 -22.63 -4.51
CA LEU A 272 20.57 -23.57 -4.04
C LEU A 272 19.16 -23.05 -4.34
N VAL A 273 18.94 -21.74 -4.20
CA VAL A 273 17.67 -21.09 -4.58
C VAL A 273 17.46 -21.20 -6.08
N VAL A 274 18.48 -20.95 -6.90
CA VAL A 274 18.41 -21.10 -8.36
C VAL A 274 18.07 -22.54 -8.75
N GLU A 275 18.72 -23.53 -8.14
CA GLU A 275 18.42 -24.96 -8.38
C GLU A 275 16.98 -25.31 -8.01
N GLY A 276 16.50 -24.84 -6.85
CA GLY A 276 15.12 -25.07 -6.41
C GLY A 276 14.06 -24.39 -7.30
N LEU A 277 14.36 -23.20 -7.83
CA LEU A 277 13.50 -22.51 -8.81
C LEU A 277 13.43 -23.29 -10.13
N ALA A 278 14.55 -23.83 -10.61
CA ALA A 278 14.59 -24.64 -11.82
C ALA A 278 13.71 -25.90 -11.72
N ALA A 279 13.64 -26.53 -10.54
CA ALA A 279 12.73 -27.64 -10.28
C ALA A 279 11.23 -27.26 -10.39
N HIS A 280 10.90 -25.97 -10.35
CA HIS A 280 9.56 -25.42 -10.55
C HIS A 280 9.40 -24.77 -11.94
N ALA A 281 10.28 -25.07 -12.90
CA ALA A 281 10.31 -24.46 -14.23
C ALA A 281 10.43 -22.93 -14.20
N VAL A 282 11.21 -22.40 -13.24
CA VAL A 282 11.59 -20.98 -13.19
C VAL A 282 13.09 -20.89 -13.40
N HIS A 283 13.51 -20.38 -14.56
CA HIS A 283 14.91 -20.17 -14.88
C HIS A 283 15.40 -18.87 -14.23
N ALA A 284 16.46 -18.95 -13.44
CA ALA A 284 17.12 -17.81 -12.83
C ALA A 284 18.65 -18.00 -12.82
N GLU A 285 19.40 -16.92 -12.63
CA GLU A 285 20.85 -16.96 -12.50
C GLU A 285 21.34 -16.13 -11.31
N VAL A 286 22.51 -16.49 -10.79
CA VAL A 286 23.16 -15.74 -9.70
C VAL A 286 23.89 -14.52 -10.27
N VAL A 287 23.69 -13.36 -9.66
CA VAL A 287 24.34 -12.09 -10.03
C VAL A 287 24.81 -11.35 -8.79
N ASP A 288 25.85 -10.51 -8.90
CA ASP A 288 26.25 -9.62 -7.80
C ASP A 288 25.31 -8.42 -7.67
N THR A 289 24.87 -7.89 -8.82
CA THR A 289 24.01 -6.71 -8.92
C THR A 289 22.91 -6.96 -9.93
N VAL A 290 21.72 -6.40 -9.67
CA VAL A 290 20.57 -6.58 -10.55
C VAL A 290 20.79 -5.80 -11.85
N PRO A 291 20.80 -6.46 -13.02
CA PRO A 291 21.03 -5.81 -14.30
C PRO A 291 19.76 -5.10 -14.80
N ALA A 292 19.92 -4.09 -15.65
CA ALA A 292 18.82 -3.25 -16.13
C ALA A 292 17.82 -3.98 -17.05
N ASP A 293 18.20 -5.13 -17.61
CA ASP A 293 17.35 -5.99 -18.43
C ASP A 293 16.61 -7.07 -17.62
N ALA A 294 16.84 -7.16 -16.31
CA ALA A 294 16.11 -8.08 -15.45
C ALA A 294 14.62 -7.73 -15.41
N THR A 295 13.77 -8.75 -15.48
CA THR A 295 12.32 -8.64 -15.28
C THR A 295 11.91 -9.07 -13.87
N GLY A 296 12.83 -9.67 -13.11
CA GLY A 296 12.64 -9.91 -11.70
C GLY A 296 13.90 -10.23 -10.93
N ALA A 297 13.88 -9.99 -9.62
CA ALA A 297 14.98 -10.32 -8.73
C ALA A 297 14.54 -10.90 -7.38
N ILE A 298 15.34 -11.83 -6.87
CA ILE A 298 15.34 -12.28 -5.47
C ILE A 298 16.59 -11.74 -4.80
N LEU A 299 16.42 -10.82 -3.85
CA LEU A 299 17.51 -10.16 -3.15
C LEU A 299 17.83 -10.93 -1.86
N LEU A 300 18.95 -11.64 -1.85
CA LEU A 300 19.43 -12.43 -0.71
C LEU A 300 20.41 -11.67 0.19
N GLY A 301 20.81 -10.45 -0.17
CA GLY A 301 21.79 -9.67 0.61
C GLY A 301 21.42 -9.46 2.07
N GLY A 302 20.11 -9.45 2.41
CA GLY A 302 19.63 -9.33 3.79
C GLY A 302 19.69 -10.62 4.60
N PHE A 303 19.87 -11.79 3.97
CA PHE A 303 20.02 -13.08 4.65
C PHE A 303 21.43 -13.24 5.26
N ARG A 304 22.41 -12.58 4.66
CA ARG A 304 23.79 -12.58 5.15
C ARG A 304 23.86 -11.93 6.54
N GLU A 305 24.52 -12.59 7.48
CA GLU A 305 24.84 -12.00 8.78
C GLU A 305 25.77 -10.79 8.57
N PRO A 306 25.34 -9.56 8.90
CA PRO A 306 26.13 -8.37 8.64
C PRO A 306 27.26 -8.22 9.65
N LEU A 307 28.44 -7.80 9.17
CA LEU A 307 29.65 -7.67 10.00
C LEU A 307 29.59 -6.44 10.93
N SER A 308 28.81 -5.44 10.56
CA SER A 308 28.66 -4.19 11.29
C SER A 308 27.30 -3.55 11.00
N VAL A 309 26.93 -2.52 11.78
CA VAL A 309 25.73 -1.73 11.48
C VAL A 309 25.84 -1.10 10.09
N ASP A 310 27.01 -0.56 9.71
CA ASP A 310 27.19 0.05 8.39
C ASP A 310 27.02 -0.96 7.24
N ASP A 311 27.45 -2.20 7.45
CA ASP A 311 27.23 -3.31 6.51
C ASP A 311 25.72 -3.58 6.32
N ALA A 312 24.97 -3.66 7.42
CA ALA A 312 23.51 -3.82 7.39
C ALA A 312 22.79 -2.65 6.68
N LEU A 313 23.24 -1.41 6.91
CA LEU A 313 22.70 -0.24 6.20
C LEU A 313 23.08 -0.23 4.71
N GLY A 314 24.26 -0.75 4.36
CA GLY A 314 24.69 -0.94 2.97
C GLY A 314 23.79 -1.91 2.22
N VAL A 315 23.37 -3.01 2.85
CA VAL A 315 22.41 -3.96 2.27
C VAL A 315 21.07 -3.29 1.93
N GLN A 316 20.55 -2.44 2.82
CA GLN A 316 19.31 -1.70 2.54
C GLN A 316 19.44 -0.77 1.33
N ARG A 317 20.57 -0.07 1.20
CA ARG A 317 20.86 0.81 0.04
C ARG A 317 20.95 0.00 -1.25
N ALA A 318 21.64 -1.13 -1.23
CA ALA A 318 21.74 -2.02 -2.39
C ALA A 318 20.36 -2.55 -2.83
N ALA A 319 19.50 -2.90 -1.87
CA ALA A 319 18.15 -3.34 -2.16
C ALA A 319 17.29 -2.22 -2.78
N PHE A 320 17.40 -0.98 -2.28
CA PHE A 320 16.75 0.18 -2.89
C PHE A 320 17.23 0.41 -4.33
N GLN A 321 18.55 0.33 -4.59
CA GLN A 321 19.11 0.47 -5.93
C GLN A 321 18.61 -0.62 -6.88
N ALA A 322 18.49 -1.86 -6.40
CA ALA A 322 17.89 -2.96 -7.16
C ALA A 322 16.41 -2.71 -7.48
N ALA A 323 15.63 -2.23 -6.50
CA ALA A 323 14.23 -1.86 -6.72
C ALA A 323 14.09 -0.73 -7.76
N ARG A 324 14.95 0.30 -7.70
CA ARG A 324 14.99 1.39 -8.68
C ARG A 324 15.33 0.89 -10.08
N THR A 325 16.27 -0.03 -10.19
CA THR A 325 16.67 -0.63 -11.47
C THR A 325 15.53 -1.44 -12.10
N LEU A 326 14.77 -2.17 -11.29
CA LEU A 326 13.64 -2.99 -11.75
C LEU A 326 12.35 -2.20 -12.00
N ALA A 327 12.17 -1.04 -11.36
CA ALA A 327 10.91 -0.29 -11.38
C ALA A 327 10.26 -0.12 -12.77
N PRO A 328 11.01 0.14 -13.88
CA PRO A 328 10.43 0.23 -15.22
C PRO A 328 9.77 -1.07 -15.72
N ARG A 329 10.19 -2.24 -15.22
CA ARG A 329 9.72 -3.57 -15.66
C ARG A 329 8.70 -4.20 -14.72
N LEU A 330 8.63 -3.73 -13.47
CA LEU A 330 7.70 -4.26 -12.47
C LEU A 330 6.23 -4.08 -12.89
N GLY A 331 5.91 -3.01 -13.63
CA GLY A 331 4.58 -2.75 -14.18
C GLY A 331 4.06 -3.84 -15.12
N ASP A 332 4.96 -4.55 -15.80
CA ASP A 332 4.63 -5.60 -16.78
C ASP A 332 4.38 -6.97 -16.13
N GLY A 333 4.25 -7.02 -14.80
CA GLY A 333 4.15 -8.26 -14.04
C GLY A 333 5.50 -8.85 -13.66
N GLY A 334 6.50 -7.98 -13.45
CA GLY A 334 7.82 -8.36 -12.96
C GLY A 334 7.80 -8.88 -11.51
N VAL A 335 8.95 -9.39 -11.05
CA VAL A 335 9.09 -10.03 -9.74
C VAL A 335 10.05 -9.26 -8.84
N PHE A 336 9.67 -9.05 -7.58
CA PHE A 336 10.55 -8.44 -6.58
C PHE A 336 10.43 -9.16 -5.24
N VAL A 337 11.49 -9.88 -4.84
CA VAL A 337 11.53 -10.59 -3.56
C VAL A 337 12.69 -10.08 -2.74
N THR A 338 12.43 -9.77 -1.48
CA THR A 338 13.47 -9.48 -0.47
C THR A 338 13.56 -10.63 0.51
N VAL A 339 14.78 -11.06 0.83
CA VAL A 339 15.05 -12.03 1.89
C VAL A 339 15.94 -11.37 2.94
N GLN A 340 15.51 -11.42 4.20
CA GLN A 340 16.27 -10.92 5.34
C GLN A 340 16.43 -11.98 6.43
N GLY A 341 17.49 -11.86 7.24
CA GLY A 341 17.77 -12.73 8.39
C GLY A 341 17.59 -11.98 9.71
N THR A 342 16.38 -11.52 10.01
CA THR A 342 16.07 -10.75 11.22
C THR A 342 15.37 -11.58 12.30
N GLY A 343 15.50 -12.91 12.26
CA GLY A 343 14.96 -13.83 13.27
C GLY A 343 13.75 -14.66 12.83
N GLY A 344 13.31 -14.52 11.58
CA GLY A 344 12.15 -15.26 11.06
C GLY A 344 10.81 -14.73 11.59
N ASP A 345 10.79 -13.52 12.14
CA ASP A 345 9.65 -12.88 12.78
C ASP A 345 9.62 -11.35 12.59
N PHE A 346 10.37 -10.83 11.62
CA PHE A 346 10.60 -9.41 11.34
C PHE A 346 11.21 -8.65 12.53
N GLY A 347 12.14 -9.32 13.23
CA GLY A 347 12.89 -8.78 14.35
C GLY A 347 12.03 -8.40 15.55
N THR A 348 10.88 -9.06 15.74
CA THR A 348 10.03 -8.80 16.91
C THR A 348 10.61 -9.37 18.19
N THR A 349 11.36 -10.47 18.08
CA THR A 349 12.06 -11.12 19.19
C THR A 349 13.57 -11.12 19.02
N ALA A 350 14.09 -10.52 17.95
CA ALA A 350 15.52 -10.50 17.65
C ALA A 350 16.35 -9.91 18.81
N ALA A 351 17.49 -10.54 19.05
CA ALA A 351 18.53 -10.00 19.91
C ALA A 351 19.16 -8.76 19.28
N ALA A 352 19.65 -7.85 20.10
CA ALA A 352 20.37 -6.68 19.62
C ALA A 352 21.66 -7.09 18.90
N GLY A 353 21.86 -6.58 17.68
CA GLY A 353 23.03 -6.84 16.86
C GLY A 353 22.96 -6.11 15.52
N PRO A 354 23.99 -6.21 14.67
CA PRO A 354 24.00 -5.61 13.34
C PRO A 354 22.79 -5.99 12.46
N ALA A 355 22.33 -7.24 12.52
CA ALA A 355 21.23 -7.73 11.69
C ALA A 355 19.91 -6.95 11.87
N THR A 356 19.62 -6.44 13.07
CA THR A 356 18.39 -5.67 13.32
C THR A 356 18.32 -4.36 12.54
N TRP A 357 19.47 -3.84 12.11
CA TRP A 357 19.57 -2.63 11.29
C TRP A 357 19.28 -2.87 9.80
N ALA A 358 19.07 -4.12 9.38
CA ALA A 358 18.61 -4.45 8.02
C ALA A 358 17.07 -4.49 7.88
N GLY A 359 16.33 -4.24 8.97
CA GLY A 359 14.88 -4.51 9.04
C GLY A 359 13.97 -3.73 8.07
N GLY A 360 14.48 -2.71 7.36
CA GLY A 360 13.67 -1.94 6.41
C GLY A 360 13.39 -2.62 5.07
N LEU A 361 14.00 -3.78 4.79
CA LEU A 361 13.82 -4.48 3.50
C LEU A 361 12.36 -4.88 3.23
N SER A 362 11.60 -5.24 4.26
CA SER A 362 10.19 -5.59 4.10
C SER A 362 9.29 -4.39 3.75
N ALA A 363 9.58 -3.20 4.27
CA ALA A 363 8.90 -1.96 3.92
C ALA A 363 9.21 -1.52 2.48
N LEU A 364 10.42 -1.80 1.98
CA LEU A 364 10.74 -1.63 0.57
C LEU A 364 9.82 -2.50 -0.30
N ALA A 365 9.73 -3.80 0.00
CA ALA A 365 8.85 -4.71 -0.74
C ALA A 365 7.37 -4.27 -0.68
N ARG A 366 6.87 -3.84 0.49
CA ARG A 366 5.51 -3.28 0.60
C ARG A 366 5.32 -2.03 -0.26
N THR A 367 6.31 -1.14 -0.30
CA THR A 367 6.25 0.06 -1.13
C THR A 367 6.27 -0.30 -2.62
N VAL A 368 7.11 -1.27 -3.03
CA VAL A 368 7.13 -1.79 -4.41
C VAL A 368 5.77 -2.36 -4.81
N ALA A 369 5.13 -3.16 -3.95
CA ALA A 369 3.81 -3.71 -4.22
C ALA A 369 2.73 -2.62 -4.35
N SER A 370 2.86 -1.53 -3.59
CA SER A 370 1.96 -0.38 -3.64
C SER A 370 2.19 0.48 -4.89
N GLU A 371 3.44 0.66 -5.32
CA GLU A 371 3.77 1.41 -6.54
C GLU A 371 3.49 0.62 -7.82
N HIS A 372 3.62 -0.71 -7.77
CA HIS A 372 3.46 -1.63 -8.90
C HIS A 372 2.49 -2.78 -8.53
N PRO A 373 1.17 -2.55 -8.50
CA PRO A 373 0.18 -3.55 -8.07
C PRO A 373 0.12 -4.82 -8.95
N SER A 374 0.69 -4.75 -10.16
CA SER A 374 0.85 -5.87 -11.07
C SER A 374 2.11 -6.70 -10.77
N ALA A 375 3.09 -6.23 -9.99
CA ALA A 375 4.28 -7.01 -9.71
C ALA A 375 4.00 -8.18 -8.75
N GLY A 376 4.70 -9.30 -8.94
CA GLY A 376 4.77 -10.38 -7.95
C GLY A 376 5.76 -10.02 -6.86
N VAL A 377 5.29 -9.66 -5.67
CA VAL A 377 6.14 -9.11 -4.61
C VAL A 377 6.07 -9.93 -3.32
N LYS A 378 7.23 -10.16 -2.69
CA LYS A 378 7.34 -10.88 -1.42
C LYS A 378 8.46 -10.33 -0.53
N ALA A 379 8.24 -10.32 0.78
CA ALA A 379 9.26 -10.11 1.80
C ALA A 379 9.33 -11.33 2.70
N ILE A 380 10.49 -11.97 2.77
CA ILE A 380 10.72 -13.19 3.55
C ILE A 380 11.76 -12.87 4.62
N ASP A 381 11.39 -13.00 5.90
CA ASP A 381 12.36 -13.08 6.98
C ASP A 381 12.65 -14.56 7.27
N CYS A 382 13.90 -15.00 7.15
CA CYS A 382 14.28 -16.40 7.28
C CYS A 382 15.37 -16.58 8.35
N ALA A 383 15.08 -17.42 9.35
CA ALA A 383 16.02 -17.84 10.38
C ALA A 383 16.28 -19.36 10.37
N VAL A 384 15.99 -20.04 9.26
CA VAL A 384 16.25 -21.47 9.11
C VAL A 384 17.77 -21.70 9.04
N ASN A 385 18.32 -22.38 10.05
CA ASN A 385 19.77 -22.51 10.25
C ASN A 385 20.49 -23.31 9.15
N ASP A 386 19.82 -24.28 8.54
CA ASP A 386 20.39 -25.12 7.49
C ASP A 386 20.14 -24.51 6.11
N ARG A 387 21.20 -24.29 5.33
CA ARG A 387 21.12 -23.60 4.03
C ARG A 387 20.24 -24.33 3.01
N GLN A 388 20.30 -25.66 2.95
CA GLN A 388 19.46 -26.44 2.03
C GLN A 388 17.98 -26.32 2.39
N ARG A 389 17.67 -26.42 3.69
CA ARG A 389 16.32 -26.22 4.20
C ARG A 389 15.85 -24.78 4.01
N ALA A 390 16.71 -23.79 4.21
CA ALA A 390 16.40 -22.38 3.99
C ALA A 390 16.07 -22.12 2.52
N ALA A 391 16.91 -22.58 1.58
CA ALA A 391 16.65 -22.48 0.14
C ALA A 391 15.32 -23.14 -0.24
N THR A 392 15.09 -24.37 0.26
CA THR A 392 13.83 -25.09 0.03
C THR A 392 12.62 -24.31 0.54
N ALA A 393 12.70 -23.76 1.75
CA ALA A 393 11.61 -23.00 2.36
C ALA A 393 11.36 -21.66 1.62
N ILE A 394 12.41 -20.95 1.21
CA ILE A 394 12.32 -19.72 0.43
C ILE A 394 11.66 -19.99 -0.93
N VAL A 395 12.14 -21.01 -1.66
CA VAL A 395 11.57 -21.40 -2.96
C VAL A 395 10.10 -21.79 -2.80
N HIS A 396 9.77 -22.61 -1.80
CA HIS A 396 8.39 -22.99 -1.51
C HIS A 396 7.52 -21.78 -1.17
N GLU A 397 8.02 -20.80 -0.41
CA GLU A 397 7.26 -19.59 -0.08
C GLU A 397 6.98 -18.73 -1.33
N ILE A 398 7.93 -18.66 -2.25
CA ILE A 398 7.79 -17.93 -3.52
C ILE A 398 6.75 -18.59 -4.44
N THR A 399 6.80 -19.93 -4.55
CA THR A 399 5.99 -20.69 -5.53
C THR A 399 4.63 -21.12 -5.00
N ALA A 400 4.48 -21.33 -3.68
CA ALA A 400 3.30 -21.93 -3.06
C ALA A 400 2.96 -21.38 -1.66
N GLY A 401 3.67 -20.35 -1.18
CA GLY A 401 3.52 -19.86 0.19
C GLY A 401 2.20 -19.17 0.51
N GLY A 402 1.56 -18.58 -0.49
CA GLY A 402 0.29 -17.85 -0.34
C GLY A 402 0.41 -16.33 -0.45
N PRO A 403 -0.72 -15.61 -0.33
CA PRO A 403 -0.82 -14.20 -0.69
C PRO A 403 -0.22 -13.22 0.32
N ALA A 404 0.09 -13.64 1.55
CA ALA A 404 0.75 -12.78 2.53
C ALA A 404 2.05 -12.19 1.96
N LEU A 405 2.12 -10.85 1.89
CA LEU A 405 3.29 -10.16 1.33
C LEU A 405 4.53 -10.34 2.21
N SER A 406 4.36 -10.24 3.53
CA SER A 406 5.45 -10.34 4.51
C SER A 406 5.30 -11.64 5.32
N VAL A 407 6.28 -12.52 5.22
CA VAL A 407 6.27 -13.86 5.81
C VAL A 407 7.57 -14.12 6.56
N GLY A 408 7.45 -14.67 7.78
CA GLY A 408 8.55 -15.14 8.59
C GLY A 408 8.68 -16.65 8.51
N LEU A 409 9.90 -17.14 8.46
CA LEU A 409 10.28 -18.56 8.53
C LEU A 409 11.19 -18.74 9.74
N ARG A 410 10.62 -19.25 10.83
CA ARG A 410 11.31 -19.45 12.11
C ARG A 410 12.38 -20.55 12.00
N PRO A 411 13.30 -20.66 12.98
CA PRO A 411 14.38 -21.66 12.94
C PRO A 411 13.92 -23.12 12.81
N ASP A 412 12.74 -23.45 13.32
CA ASP A 412 12.11 -24.76 13.19
C ASP A 412 11.45 -24.99 11.82
N GLY A 413 11.29 -23.94 11.01
CA GLY A 413 10.56 -23.94 9.75
C GLY A 413 9.10 -23.53 9.89
N GLU A 414 8.63 -23.13 11.08
CA GLU A 414 7.28 -22.61 11.26
C GLU A 414 7.11 -21.31 10.46
N ARG A 415 6.05 -21.29 9.63
CA ARG A 415 5.67 -20.14 8.83
C ARG A 415 4.76 -19.22 9.65
N VAL A 416 5.16 -17.96 9.75
CA VAL A 416 4.41 -16.92 10.46
C VAL A 416 4.15 -15.70 9.58
N VAL A 417 3.12 -14.92 9.90
CA VAL A 417 2.75 -13.68 9.19
C VAL A 417 2.51 -12.54 10.19
N LEU A 418 2.61 -11.30 9.71
CA LEU A 418 2.31 -10.10 10.48
C LEU A 418 0.81 -9.79 10.44
N ARG A 419 0.18 -9.67 11.61
CA ARG A 419 -1.24 -9.34 11.82
C ARG A 419 -1.37 -8.07 12.66
N TYR A 420 -2.46 -7.34 12.47
CA TYR A 420 -2.74 -6.10 13.20
C TYR A 420 -4.11 -6.19 13.83
N ASP A 421 -4.15 -6.52 15.11
CA ASP A 421 -5.41 -6.59 15.85
C ASP A 421 -5.78 -5.19 16.31
N GLN A 422 -7.07 -4.85 16.17
CA GLN A 422 -7.61 -3.75 16.96
C GLN A 422 -7.55 -4.18 18.42
N ALA A 423 -6.68 -3.52 19.20
CA ALA A 423 -6.68 -3.71 20.64
C ALA A 423 -7.82 -2.85 21.19
N GLU A 424 -8.79 -3.47 21.86
CA GLU A 424 -9.82 -2.71 22.58
C GLU A 424 -9.12 -1.67 23.47
N ILE A 425 -9.56 -0.43 23.32
CA ILE A 425 -9.17 0.65 24.22
C ILE A 425 -9.98 0.41 25.49
N ASP A 426 -9.46 -0.41 26.39
CA ASP A 426 -10.08 -0.64 27.70
C ASP A 426 -10.21 0.72 28.40
N SER A 427 -11.43 1.23 28.48
CA SER A 427 -11.70 2.62 28.93
C SER A 427 -11.28 2.88 30.39
N ALA A 428 -11.16 1.82 31.19
CA ALA A 428 -10.66 1.86 32.56
C ALA A 428 -9.13 1.92 32.68
N ASP A 429 -8.39 1.47 31.66
CA ASP A 429 -6.93 1.36 31.70
C ASP A 429 -6.20 2.49 30.95
N ASP A 430 -6.93 3.48 30.42
CA ASP A 430 -6.38 4.58 29.61
C ASP A 430 -6.45 5.97 30.26
N THR A 431 -6.97 6.10 31.49
CA THR A 431 -6.81 7.36 32.23
C THR A 431 -5.34 7.50 32.62
N VAL A 432 -4.64 8.42 31.96
CA VAL A 432 -3.27 8.79 32.32
C VAL A 432 -3.33 9.53 33.65
N SER A 433 -2.86 8.88 34.71
CA SER A 433 -2.73 9.49 36.04
C SER A 433 -1.29 10.00 36.26
N ALA A 434 -1.13 10.95 37.18
CA ALA A 434 0.19 11.46 37.54
C ALA A 434 1.10 10.34 38.10
N GLU A 435 0.52 9.37 38.81
CA GLU A 435 1.21 8.19 39.34
C GLU A 435 1.76 7.34 38.20
N ARG A 436 0.98 7.06 37.15
CA ARG A 436 1.46 6.28 35.99
C ARG A 436 2.58 6.97 35.23
N ILE A 437 2.51 8.30 35.10
CA ILE A 437 3.61 9.08 34.49
C ILE A 437 4.87 8.94 35.35
N HIS A 438 4.75 9.06 36.67
CA HIS A 438 5.86 8.90 37.61
C HIS A 438 6.42 7.46 37.63
N ASP A 439 5.57 6.43 37.56
CA ASP A 439 5.97 5.02 37.51
C ASP A 439 6.82 4.69 36.27
N VAL A 440 6.58 5.38 35.15
CA VAL A 440 7.39 5.21 33.94
C VAL A 440 8.62 6.13 33.95
N LEU A 441 8.43 7.43 34.17
CA LEU A 441 9.48 8.44 33.96
C LEU A 441 10.34 8.72 35.19
N GLY A 442 9.79 8.50 36.38
CA GLY A 442 10.43 8.81 37.66
C GLY A 442 10.32 10.25 38.08
N ASP A 443 11.13 10.58 39.09
CA ASP A 443 11.26 11.94 39.60
C ASP A 443 12.08 12.82 38.66
N ALA A 444 11.52 14.00 38.35
CA ALA A 444 12.16 15.05 37.57
C ALA A 444 12.90 14.55 36.32
N PRO A 445 12.21 13.86 35.39
CA PRO A 445 12.85 13.21 34.25
C PRO A 445 13.54 14.23 33.33
N VAL A 446 14.72 13.86 32.85
CA VAL A 446 15.51 14.61 31.88
C VAL A 446 15.36 13.92 30.53
N ILE A 447 14.57 14.51 29.63
CA ILE A 447 14.18 13.91 28.36
C ILE A 447 14.85 14.65 27.21
N VAL A 448 15.66 13.93 26.43
CA VAL A 448 16.16 14.42 25.14
C VAL A 448 15.19 14.03 24.03
N ALA A 449 14.82 15.00 23.19
CA ALA A 449 13.95 14.80 22.05
C ALA A 449 14.54 15.32 20.74
N SER A 450 14.76 14.44 19.77
CA SER A 450 15.17 14.85 18.43
C SER A 450 13.97 15.32 17.61
N GLY A 451 14.11 16.44 16.88
CA GLY A 451 12.99 17.02 16.15
C GLY A 451 11.87 17.54 17.06
N GLY A 452 12.15 17.73 18.36
CA GLY A 452 11.16 18.05 19.38
C GLY A 452 10.69 19.49 19.45
N ALA A 453 11.25 20.39 18.62
CA ALA A 453 10.95 21.82 18.66
C ALA A 453 9.88 22.28 17.66
N ARG A 454 9.44 21.39 16.77
CA ARG A 454 8.50 21.68 15.66
C ARG A 454 7.54 20.51 15.44
N GLY A 455 6.42 20.78 14.77
CA GLY A 455 5.46 19.75 14.32
C GLY A 455 4.92 18.82 15.42
N VAL A 456 4.59 17.59 15.02
CA VAL A 456 3.87 16.61 15.86
C VAL A 456 4.63 16.21 17.13
N THR A 457 5.96 16.14 17.06
CA THR A 457 6.81 15.81 18.22
C THR A 457 6.73 16.91 19.28
N ALA A 458 6.75 18.18 18.88
CA ALA A 458 6.59 19.30 19.81
C ALA A 458 5.20 19.29 20.47
N THR A 459 4.14 19.04 19.70
CA THR A 459 2.76 18.93 20.22
C THR A 459 2.65 17.83 21.26
N ALA A 460 3.19 16.64 20.98
CA ALA A 460 3.18 15.50 21.89
C ALA A 460 3.96 15.78 23.19
N LEU A 461 5.16 16.37 23.07
CA LEU A 461 5.98 16.74 24.23
C LEU A 461 5.34 17.85 25.06
N HIS A 462 4.67 18.81 24.43
CA HIS A 462 3.93 19.87 25.13
C HIS A 462 2.82 19.26 25.98
N ARG A 463 2.12 18.25 25.46
CA ARG A 463 1.11 17.53 26.24
C ARG A 463 1.68 16.79 27.45
N LEU A 464 2.86 16.18 27.30
CA LEU A 464 3.59 15.58 28.42
C LEU A 464 4.00 16.64 29.46
N ALA A 465 4.57 17.75 29.02
CA ALA A 465 4.98 18.87 29.89
C ALA A 465 3.80 19.49 30.66
N ALA A 466 2.61 19.52 30.06
CA ALA A 466 1.40 19.96 30.73
C ALA A 466 0.87 18.94 31.76
N ALA A 467 1.23 17.67 31.64
CA ALA A 467 0.76 16.59 32.51
C ALA A 467 1.71 16.29 33.68
N ALA A 468 3.01 16.55 33.52
CA ALA A 468 4.02 16.31 34.54
C ALA A 468 5.19 17.31 34.44
N HIS A 469 5.83 17.56 35.58
CA HIS A 469 7.03 18.40 35.62
C HIS A 469 8.24 17.64 35.06
N VAL A 470 8.66 18.02 33.84
CA VAL A 470 9.74 17.38 33.10
C VAL A 470 10.79 18.41 32.68
N LYS A 471 12.04 17.97 32.51
CA LYS A 471 13.10 18.76 31.89
C LYS A 471 13.30 18.30 30.45
N LEU A 472 13.09 19.18 29.47
CA LEU A 472 13.12 18.84 28.04
C LEU A 472 14.33 19.43 27.34
N ILE A 473 15.04 18.60 26.60
CA ILE A 473 16.11 19.00 25.69
C ILE A 473 15.63 18.75 24.27
N LEU A 474 15.37 19.82 23.53
CA LEU A 474 14.87 19.75 22.15
C LEU A 474 16.05 19.91 21.19
N LEU A 475 16.42 18.83 20.51
CA LEU A 475 17.47 18.83 19.48
C LEU A 475 16.87 19.17 18.11
N GLY A 476 17.50 20.11 17.41
CA GLY A 476 17.13 20.48 16.04
C GLY A 476 18.29 21.11 15.26
N ARG A 477 18.09 21.32 13.96
CA ARG A 477 19.11 21.93 13.08
C ARG A 477 18.93 23.44 12.92
N THR A 478 17.78 23.98 13.29
CA THR A 478 17.50 25.42 13.18
C THR A 478 18.43 26.18 14.12
N VAL A 479 19.20 27.14 13.61
CA VAL A 479 19.97 28.08 14.44
C VAL A 479 19.02 29.22 14.82
N LEU A 480 18.96 29.56 16.11
CA LEU A 480 18.07 30.63 16.60
C LEU A 480 18.74 32.00 16.44
N GLU A 481 18.72 32.51 15.22
CA GLU A 481 19.21 33.85 14.88
C GLU A 481 18.11 34.90 15.04
N ASP A 482 18.51 36.17 15.12
CA ASP A 482 17.55 37.28 15.13
C ASP A 482 16.92 37.47 13.77
N GLU A 483 15.62 37.77 13.79
CA GLU A 483 14.85 37.95 12.57
C GLU A 483 15.26 39.28 11.90
N PRO A 484 15.47 39.30 10.57
CA PRO A 484 15.74 40.53 9.86
C PRO A 484 14.60 41.55 10.06
N PRO A 485 14.92 42.86 10.16
CA PRO A 485 13.91 43.88 10.43
C PRO A 485 12.88 44.00 9.30
N GLY A 486 11.65 44.33 9.67
CA GLY A 486 10.55 44.60 8.73
C GLY A 486 9.82 43.36 8.18
N LEU A 487 10.08 42.18 8.74
CA LEU A 487 9.45 40.92 8.30
C LEU A 487 8.30 40.45 9.19
N SER A 488 8.05 41.08 10.34
CA SER A 488 7.12 40.62 11.38
C SER A 488 5.69 40.38 10.88
N GLU A 489 5.21 41.22 9.96
CA GLU A 489 3.85 41.12 9.38
C GLU A 489 3.71 40.00 8.33
N ALA A 490 4.82 39.53 7.76
CA ALA A 490 4.82 38.50 6.73
C ALA A 490 4.68 37.10 7.35
N ALA A 491 3.44 36.65 7.56
CA ALA A 491 3.14 35.40 8.26
C ALA A 491 3.32 34.12 7.41
N THR A 492 3.30 34.23 6.08
CA THR A 492 3.37 33.10 5.14
C THR A 492 4.69 33.09 4.38
N GLU A 493 5.05 31.92 3.82
CA GLU A 493 6.24 31.78 2.98
C GLU A 493 6.18 32.75 1.78
N HIS A 494 5.03 32.84 1.11
CA HIS A 494 4.81 33.78 0.01
C HIS A 494 5.01 35.24 0.44
N ALA A 495 4.44 35.66 1.56
CA ALA A 495 4.59 37.03 2.06
C ALA A 495 6.05 37.35 2.43
N LEU A 496 6.79 36.36 2.96
CA LEU A 496 8.20 36.50 3.27
C LEU A 496 9.04 36.61 2.00
N ILE A 497 8.82 35.75 1.01
CA ILE A 497 9.53 35.81 -0.29
C ILE A 497 9.31 37.18 -0.95
N LYS A 498 8.07 37.67 -0.95
CA LYS A 498 7.74 38.99 -1.49
C LYS A 498 8.51 40.10 -0.77
N THR A 499 8.40 40.15 0.56
CA THR A 499 9.05 41.20 1.37
C THR A 499 10.58 41.14 1.27
N LEU A 500 11.17 39.94 1.33
CA LEU A 500 12.61 39.74 1.15
C LEU A 500 13.07 40.15 -0.25
N GLY A 501 12.28 39.83 -1.28
CA GLY A 501 12.53 40.25 -2.66
C GLY A 501 12.45 41.76 -2.84
N ASP A 502 11.47 42.43 -2.23
CA ASP A 502 11.34 43.90 -2.23
C ASP A 502 12.53 44.56 -1.54
N GLN A 503 12.95 44.02 -0.38
CA GLN A 503 14.13 44.49 0.34
C GLN A 503 15.42 44.31 -0.47
N ALA A 504 15.62 43.15 -1.11
CA ALA A 504 16.78 42.89 -1.95
C ALA A 504 16.84 43.85 -3.16
N ARG A 505 15.71 44.08 -3.84
CA ARG A 505 15.61 45.04 -4.96
C ARG A 505 15.96 46.47 -4.54
N SER A 506 15.66 46.85 -3.30
CA SER A 506 15.97 48.18 -2.76
C SER A 506 17.44 48.40 -2.39
N ARG A 507 18.26 47.33 -2.31
CA ARG A 507 19.66 47.38 -1.86
C ARG A 507 20.71 47.44 -2.99
N GLU A 508 20.31 47.54 -4.26
CA GLU A 508 21.20 47.41 -5.44
C GLU A 508 21.99 46.08 -5.53
N ASP A 509 21.69 45.10 -4.68
CA ASP A 509 22.27 43.76 -4.67
C ASP A 509 21.60 42.86 -5.74
N GLY A 510 21.77 43.19 -7.01
CA GLY A 510 21.38 42.32 -8.14
C GLY A 510 19.90 41.87 -8.18
N LYS A 511 19.58 40.94 -9.08
CA LYS A 511 18.27 40.26 -9.07
C LYS A 511 18.34 39.13 -8.03
N PRO A 512 17.48 39.13 -6.99
CA PRO A 512 17.53 38.08 -5.98
C PRO A 512 17.14 36.72 -6.57
N ASP A 513 17.91 35.68 -6.23
CA ASP A 513 17.60 34.29 -6.63
C ASP A 513 16.40 33.78 -5.81
N LEU A 514 15.37 33.28 -6.52
CA LEU A 514 14.16 32.76 -5.90
C LEU A 514 14.42 31.53 -5.02
N ILE A 515 15.43 30.72 -5.36
CA ILE A 515 15.83 29.55 -4.54
C ILE A 515 16.37 30.03 -3.20
N GLU A 516 17.23 31.05 -3.20
CA GLU A 516 17.78 31.66 -1.99
C GLU A 516 16.70 32.34 -1.15
N LEU A 517 15.81 33.12 -1.76
CA LEU A 517 14.69 33.77 -1.07
C LEU A 517 13.75 32.76 -0.41
N ARG A 518 13.44 31.65 -1.08
CA ARG A 518 12.65 30.55 -0.50
C ARG A 518 13.37 29.91 0.68
N ALA A 519 14.66 29.62 0.54
CA ALA A 519 15.45 29.05 1.63
C ALA A 519 15.50 29.97 2.85
N GLU A 520 15.64 31.28 2.64
CA GLU A 520 15.58 32.32 3.67
C GLU A 520 14.21 32.36 4.36
N ALA A 521 13.12 32.46 3.59
CA ALA A 521 11.76 32.47 4.11
C ALA A 521 11.46 31.22 4.97
N GLN A 522 11.86 30.03 4.50
CA GLN A 522 11.69 28.78 5.24
C GLN A 522 12.51 28.75 6.53
N ARG A 523 13.72 29.30 6.53
CA ARG A 523 14.56 29.42 7.73
C ARG A 523 13.93 30.36 8.76
N ILE A 524 13.40 31.52 8.33
CA ILE A 524 12.68 32.45 9.21
C ILE A 524 11.44 31.78 9.82
N LEU A 525 10.61 31.12 9.01
CA LEU A 525 9.44 30.40 9.49
C LEU A 525 9.81 29.30 10.48
N ALA A 526 10.90 28.57 10.23
CA ALA A 526 11.41 27.55 11.16
C ALA A 526 11.86 28.14 12.50
N VAL A 527 12.57 29.27 12.50
CA VAL A 527 12.98 29.98 13.73
C VAL A 527 11.75 30.45 14.51
N ARG A 528 10.78 31.07 13.83
CA ARG A 528 9.52 31.52 14.43
C ARG A 528 8.74 30.36 15.06
N GLU A 529 8.64 29.22 14.38
CA GLU A 529 7.98 28.04 14.90
C GLU A 529 8.67 27.51 16.17
N VAL A 530 10.00 27.40 16.16
CA VAL A 530 10.77 26.97 17.36
C VAL A 530 10.56 27.94 18.53
N ARG A 531 10.64 29.25 18.29
CA ARG A 531 10.40 30.27 19.33
C ARG A 531 8.98 30.17 19.90
N ARG A 532 7.98 29.93 19.05
CA ARG A 532 6.59 29.71 19.47
C ARG A 532 6.43 28.46 20.33
N SER A 533 7.06 27.35 19.94
CA SER A 533 7.06 26.12 20.73
C SER A 533 7.69 26.35 22.10
N LEU A 534 8.87 27.00 22.17
CA LEU A 534 9.54 27.29 23.44
C LEU A 534 8.69 28.18 24.35
N ALA A 535 8.03 29.20 23.80
CA ALA A 535 7.10 30.04 24.56
C ALA A 535 5.88 29.23 25.07
N ALA A 536 5.37 28.29 24.26
CA ALA A 536 4.29 27.40 24.69
C ALA A 536 4.73 26.49 25.85
N PHE A 537 5.89 25.86 25.75
CA PHE A 537 6.47 25.07 26.84
C PHE A 537 6.67 25.88 28.12
N GLY A 538 7.16 27.13 28.02
CA GLY A 538 7.34 27.99 29.19
C GLY A 538 6.05 28.26 29.97
N ARG A 539 4.87 28.17 29.33
CA ARG A 539 3.57 28.30 30.01
C ARG A 539 3.14 27.05 30.79
N THR A 540 3.76 25.90 30.54
CA THR A 540 3.47 24.64 31.26
C THR A 540 4.25 24.49 32.56
N GLY A 541 5.29 25.33 32.78
CA GLY A 541 6.21 25.21 33.90
C GLY A 541 7.36 24.22 33.72
N ALA A 542 7.48 23.59 32.54
CA ALA A 542 8.61 22.72 32.22
C ALA A 542 9.91 23.51 31.96
N ASP A 543 11.04 22.96 32.43
CA ASP A 543 12.36 23.46 32.09
C ASP A 543 12.74 22.99 30.68
N VAL A 544 12.83 23.90 29.71
CA VAL A 544 13.09 23.54 28.31
C VAL A 544 14.36 24.22 27.78
N ARG A 545 15.23 23.43 27.15
CA ARG A 545 16.41 23.89 26.42
C ARG A 545 16.35 23.44 24.97
N TYR A 546 16.53 24.36 24.04
CA TYR A 546 16.75 24.04 22.63
C TYR A 546 18.25 24.01 22.35
N LEU A 547 18.73 22.92 21.76
CA LEU A 547 20.13 22.75 21.38
C LEU A 547 20.24 22.47 19.89
N THR A 548 21.09 23.23 19.21
CA THR A 548 21.33 23.02 17.78
C THR A 548 22.35 21.91 17.57
N ALA A 549 21.91 20.79 16.99
CA ALA A 549 22.76 19.68 16.60
C ALA A 549 22.09 18.90 15.46
N ASP A 550 22.88 18.43 14.49
CA ASP A 550 22.41 17.42 13.56
C ASP A 550 22.44 16.07 14.28
N VAL A 551 21.29 15.41 14.38
CA VAL A 551 21.18 14.15 15.10
C VAL A 551 21.93 13.00 14.42
N ARG A 552 22.31 13.15 13.15
CA ARG A 552 23.15 12.18 12.44
C ARG A 552 24.61 12.23 12.91
N ASP A 553 25.02 13.33 13.53
CA ASP A 553 26.38 13.54 14.03
C ASP A 553 26.47 13.16 15.51
N LEU A 554 27.13 12.03 15.79
CA LEU A 554 27.29 11.51 17.14
C LEU A 554 28.10 12.45 18.04
N ASP A 555 29.14 13.10 17.51
CA ASP A 555 30.02 13.95 18.31
C ASP A 555 29.29 15.24 18.68
N ALA A 556 28.55 15.84 17.75
CA ALA A 556 27.72 17.00 18.01
C ALA A 556 26.62 16.72 19.05
N VAL A 557 25.94 15.56 18.93
CA VAL A 557 24.93 15.13 19.91
C VAL A 557 25.57 14.90 21.28
N SER A 558 26.71 14.21 21.33
CA SER A 558 27.41 13.91 22.59
C SER A 558 27.87 15.18 23.30
N ALA A 559 28.43 16.14 22.56
CA ALA A 559 28.83 17.45 23.07
C ALA A 559 27.64 18.25 23.62
N ALA A 560 26.52 18.27 22.89
CA ALA A 560 25.29 18.94 23.32
C ALA A 560 24.76 18.34 24.65
N LEU A 561 24.78 17.01 24.79
CA LEU A 561 24.30 16.34 25.99
C LEU A 561 25.27 16.42 27.18
N ALA A 562 26.58 16.59 26.96
CA ALA A 562 27.54 16.74 28.04
C ALA A 562 27.26 17.96 28.94
N GLY A 563 26.88 19.10 28.33
CA GLY A 563 26.47 20.29 29.07
C GLY A 563 25.19 20.07 29.88
N VAL A 564 24.22 19.35 29.30
CA VAL A 564 22.96 18.99 29.97
C VAL A 564 23.24 18.11 31.19
N ARG A 565 24.10 17.11 31.06
CA ARG A 565 24.44 16.20 32.18
C ARG A 565 25.05 16.93 33.37
N ARG A 566 25.87 17.95 33.09
CA ARG A 566 26.49 18.78 34.12
C ARG A 566 25.45 19.60 34.89
N ASP A 567 24.48 20.16 34.18
CA ASP A 567 23.53 21.12 34.75
C ASP A 567 22.29 20.45 35.36
N TRP A 568 21.77 19.42 34.69
CA TRP A 568 20.46 18.82 34.97
C TRP A 568 20.54 17.37 35.47
N GLY A 569 21.72 16.74 35.40
CA GLY A 569 21.91 15.34 35.74
C GLY A 569 21.77 14.40 34.53
N PRO A 570 21.83 13.08 34.76
CA PRO A 570 21.83 12.08 33.69
C PRO A 570 20.53 12.12 32.87
N ILE A 571 20.61 11.70 31.61
CA ILE A 571 19.42 11.60 30.75
C ILE A 571 18.60 10.40 31.21
N THR A 572 17.29 10.55 31.38
CA THR A 572 16.41 9.46 31.81
C THR A 572 15.34 9.11 30.78
N GLY A 573 15.17 9.93 29.75
CA GLY A 573 14.26 9.65 28.64
C GLY A 573 14.82 10.06 27.28
N LEU A 574 14.48 9.28 26.25
CA LEU A 574 14.81 9.54 24.86
C LEU A 574 13.52 9.52 24.02
N VAL A 575 13.25 10.60 23.28
CA VAL A 575 12.17 10.68 22.29
C VAL A 575 12.74 10.97 20.91
N HIS A 576 12.66 10.01 19.99
CA HIS A 576 13.14 10.16 18.63
C HIS A 576 11.99 10.50 17.66
N GLY A 577 11.79 11.79 17.41
CA GLY A 577 10.81 12.32 16.46
C GLY A 577 11.41 13.03 15.24
N ALA A 578 12.73 12.93 15.01
CA ALA A 578 13.35 13.55 13.85
C ALA A 578 12.99 12.79 12.58
N GLY A 579 12.73 13.54 11.52
CA GLY A 579 12.38 12.99 10.21
C GLY A 579 12.30 14.11 9.17
N VAL A 580 12.48 13.73 7.91
CA VAL A 580 12.26 14.59 6.75
C VAL A 580 11.58 13.76 5.67
N LEU A 581 10.93 14.44 4.71
CA LEU A 581 10.33 13.81 3.54
C LEU A 581 11.04 14.26 2.27
N ALA A 582 11.09 13.39 1.28
CA ALA A 582 11.55 13.66 -0.07
C ALA A 582 10.77 12.79 -1.05
N ASP A 583 9.44 12.92 -1.02
CA ASP A 583 8.51 12.05 -1.73
C ASP A 583 8.78 12.04 -3.24
N GLU A 584 9.03 10.84 -3.76
CA GLU A 584 9.38 10.57 -5.15
C GLU A 584 9.31 9.06 -5.39
N ARG A 585 8.71 8.65 -6.52
CA ARG A 585 8.60 7.24 -6.92
C ARG A 585 9.95 6.55 -6.95
N ILE A 586 9.99 5.25 -6.71
CA ILE A 586 11.23 4.47 -6.63
C ILE A 586 12.11 4.68 -7.86
N ALA A 587 11.52 4.71 -9.06
CA ALA A 587 12.23 4.90 -10.33
C ALA A 587 13.00 6.24 -10.44
N GLY A 588 12.46 7.34 -9.89
CA GLY A 588 13.04 8.68 -9.99
C GLY A 588 13.94 9.06 -8.81
N LYS A 589 13.83 8.34 -7.70
CA LYS A 589 14.45 8.72 -6.44
C LYS A 589 15.97 8.53 -6.47
N SER A 590 16.73 9.59 -6.19
CA SER A 590 18.19 9.54 -6.15
C SER A 590 18.74 9.03 -4.82
N ASP A 591 19.98 8.52 -4.81
CA ASP A 591 20.65 8.02 -3.61
C ASP A 591 20.78 9.13 -2.55
N ALA A 592 21.13 10.35 -2.96
CA ALA A 592 21.23 11.48 -2.03
C ALA A 592 19.89 11.85 -1.36
N ARG A 593 18.76 11.71 -2.07
CA ARG A 593 17.42 11.92 -1.49
C ARG A 593 17.06 10.80 -0.52
N PHE A 594 17.32 9.56 -0.93
CA PHE A 594 17.15 8.38 -0.09
C PHE A 594 17.94 8.53 1.22
N ASP A 595 19.24 8.78 1.14
CA ASP A 595 20.15 8.90 2.30
C ASP A 595 19.68 10.02 3.22
N ARG A 596 19.28 11.18 2.68
CA ARG A 596 18.78 12.29 3.48
C ARG A 596 17.59 11.90 4.34
N VAL A 597 16.61 11.18 3.78
CA VAL A 597 15.41 10.73 4.52
C VAL A 597 15.76 9.61 5.48
N PHE A 598 16.45 8.59 4.96
CA PHE A 598 16.77 7.37 5.68
C PHE A 598 17.69 7.64 6.88
N ASP A 599 18.82 8.33 6.66
CA ASP A 599 19.81 8.58 7.71
C ASP A 599 19.29 9.52 8.81
N THR A 600 18.38 10.45 8.49
CA THR A 600 17.80 11.35 9.51
C THR A 600 17.10 10.56 10.63
N LYS A 601 16.47 9.43 10.28
CA LYS A 601 15.81 8.54 11.24
C LYS A 601 16.77 7.46 11.75
N VAL A 602 17.39 6.71 10.85
CA VAL A 602 18.16 5.52 11.22
C VAL A 602 19.48 5.90 11.88
N CYS A 603 20.33 6.68 11.20
CA CYS A 603 21.57 7.15 11.79
C CYS A 603 21.32 8.14 12.94
N GLY A 604 20.24 8.92 12.88
CA GLY A 604 19.78 9.75 14.00
C GLY A 604 19.50 8.95 15.28
N LEU A 605 18.73 7.86 15.19
CA LEU A 605 18.50 6.96 16.32
C LEU A 605 19.80 6.30 16.80
N ARG A 606 20.66 5.86 15.87
CA ARG A 606 21.96 5.25 16.20
C ARG A 606 22.81 6.19 17.06
N SER A 607 22.96 7.44 16.64
CA SER A 607 23.71 8.44 17.38
C SER A 607 23.11 8.73 18.76
N LEU A 608 21.78 8.81 18.87
CA LEU A 608 21.10 9.04 20.15
C LEU A 608 21.29 7.86 21.11
N LEU A 609 21.13 6.62 20.64
CA LEU A 609 21.34 5.42 21.45
C LEU A 609 22.79 5.29 21.92
N ALA A 610 23.76 5.61 21.06
CA ALA A 610 25.18 5.62 21.40
C ALA A 610 25.51 6.73 22.41
N ALA A 611 25.05 7.97 22.15
CA ALA A 611 25.30 9.12 23.03
C ALA A 611 24.66 8.96 24.41
N THR A 612 23.64 8.11 24.55
CA THR A 612 22.92 7.82 25.82
C THR A 612 23.16 6.40 26.33
N ALA A 613 24.20 5.71 25.83
CA ALA A 613 24.44 4.30 26.16
C ALA A 613 24.69 4.07 27.67
N THR A 614 25.33 5.04 28.34
CA THR A 614 25.64 4.99 29.78
C THR A 614 24.61 5.68 30.67
N ASP A 615 23.57 6.26 30.09
CA ASP A 615 22.51 6.94 30.83
C ASP A 615 21.47 5.93 31.36
N PRO A 616 20.89 6.17 32.56
CA PRO A 616 19.87 5.33 33.19
C PRO A 616 18.49 5.58 32.56
N LEU A 617 18.35 5.28 31.26
CA LEU A 617 17.11 5.50 30.52
C LEU A 617 15.97 4.67 31.08
N ARG A 618 14.87 5.36 31.43
CA ARG A 618 13.58 4.80 31.81
C ARG A 618 12.56 4.82 30.69
N LEU A 619 12.72 5.71 29.71
CA LEU A 619 11.89 5.79 28.51
C LEU A 619 12.76 5.86 27.26
N ILE A 620 12.42 5.05 26.25
CA ILE A 620 12.83 5.26 24.86
C ILE A 620 11.58 5.20 24.00
N CYS A 621 11.25 6.28 23.31
CA CYS A 621 10.10 6.33 22.41
C CYS A 621 10.55 6.83 21.03
N ALA A 622 10.16 6.17 19.94
CA ALA A 622 10.32 6.73 18.60
C ALA A 622 9.01 6.88 17.85
N PHE A 623 8.96 7.91 17.01
CA PHE A 623 7.84 8.19 16.13
C PHE A 623 8.13 7.52 14.78
N SER A 624 7.39 6.45 14.53
CA SER A 624 7.34 5.74 13.26
C SER A 624 6.17 6.25 12.41
N SER A 625 5.84 5.56 11.32
CA SER A 625 4.74 5.88 10.42
C SER A 625 4.04 4.63 9.92
N VAL A 626 2.73 4.74 9.69
CA VAL A 626 1.93 3.70 9.02
C VAL A 626 2.49 3.28 7.64
N SER A 627 3.27 4.16 7.00
CA SER A 627 3.98 3.85 5.74
C SER A 627 4.91 2.64 5.85
N ALA A 628 5.52 2.41 7.02
CA ALA A 628 6.33 1.21 7.27
C ALA A 628 5.51 -0.07 7.09
N HIS A 629 4.25 -0.07 7.50
CA HIS A 629 3.38 -1.25 7.53
C HIS A 629 2.58 -1.47 6.25
N LEU A 630 2.29 -0.41 5.50
CA LEU A 630 1.45 -0.48 4.29
C LEU A 630 2.25 -0.35 2.99
N GLY A 631 3.37 0.37 3.03
CA GLY A 631 4.04 0.86 1.82
C GLY A 631 3.25 2.00 1.18
N THR A 632 3.84 3.19 1.14
CA THR A 632 3.21 4.38 0.55
C THR A 632 3.95 4.77 -0.73
N PRO A 633 3.25 4.91 -1.88
CA PRO A 633 3.88 5.34 -3.12
C PRO A 633 4.66 6.65 -2.95
N GLY A 634 5.90 6.66 -3.41
CA GLY A 634 6.83 7.79 -3.31
C GLY A 634 7.64 7.85 -2.01
N GLN A 635 7.38 6.97 -1.04
CA GLN A 635 7.94 7.05 0.31
C GLN A 635 8.74 5.81 0.72
N CYS A 636 9.42 5.15 -0.23
CA CYS A 636 10.15 3.91 0.05
C CYS A 636 11.24 4.07 1.12
N ASP A 637 12.05 5.12 1.04
CA ASP A 637 13.09 5.47 2.00
C ASP A 637 12.53 5.77 3.39
N TYR A 638 11.44 6.54 3.45
CA TYR A 638 10.75 6.86 4.69
C TYR A 638 10.15 5.61 5.34
N ALA A 639 9.51 4.74 4.55
CA ALA A 639 8.95 3.48 5.03
C ALA A 639 10.05 2.55 5.57
N MET A 640 11.14 2.38 4.81
CA MET A 640 12.32 1.59 5.21
C MET A 640 12.95 2.12 6.50
N ALA A 641 13.11 3.44 6.62
CA ALA A 641 13.71 4.07 7.79
C ALA A 641 12.88 3.87 9.06
N ASN A 642 11.55 4.05 8.94
CA ASN A 642 10.62 3.85 10.03
C ASN A 642 10.56 2.38 10.49
N GLU A 643 10.54 1.42 9.57
CA GLU A 643 10.59 0.00 9.95
C GLU A 643 11.92 -0.38 10.61
N THR A 644 13.05 0.15 10.09
CA THR A 644 14.36 -0.08 10.72
C THR A 644 14.38 0.42 12.17
N VAL A 645 13.82 1.60 12.43
CA VAL A 645 13.66 2.15 13.79
C VAL A 645 12.81 1.22 14.67
N GLU A 646 11.71 0.68 14.15
CA GLU A 646 10.86 -0.26 14.87
C GLU A 646 11.56 -1.56 15.25
N VAL A 647 12.35 -2.11 14.33
CA VAL A 647 13.11 -3.35 14.55
C VAL A 647 14.21 -3.13 15.58
N VAL A 648 14.97 -2.04 15.46
CA VAL A 648 16.02 -1.68 16.43
C VAL A 648 15.43 -1.48 17.84
N LEU A 649 14.28 -0.82 17.95
CA LEU A 649 13.64 -0.60 19.25
C LEU A 649 13.02 -1.87 19.85
N ALA A 650 12.56 -2.81 19.02
CA ALA A 650 12.16 -4.14 19.50
C ALA A 650 13.35 -4.86 20.16
N ALA A 651 14.55 -4.75 19.58
CA ALA A 651 15.76 -5.31 20.17
C ALA A 651 16.20 -4.57 21.45
N GLU A 652 16.11 -3.23 21.47
CA GLU A 652 16.40 -2.43 22.67
C GLU A 652 15.46 -2.75 23.83
N ARG A 653 14.19 -3.07 23.53
CA ARG A 653 13.21 -3.50 24.51
C ARG A 653 13.63 -4.80 25.19
N SER A 654 14.06 -5.80 24.42
CA SER A 654 14.56 -7.07 24.94
C SER A 654 15.82 -6.88 25.79
N ARG A 655 16.66 -5.91 25.41
CA ARG A 655 17.91 -5.58 26.12
C ARG A 655 17.70 -4.78 27.41
N ARG A 656 16.70 -3.90 27.45
CA ARG A 656 16.48 -2.93 28.55
C ARG A 656 15.16 -3.22 29.27
N THR A 657 15.12 -4.30 30.05
CA THR A 657 13.90 -4.74 30.77
C THR A 657 13.37 -3.74 31.80
N SER A 658 14.22 -2.85 32.33
CA SER A 658 13.84 -1.77 33.24
C SER A 658 13.46 -0.45 32.54
N CYS A 659 13.43 -0.43 31.20
CA CYS A 659 13.15 0.74 30.39
C CYS A 659 11.85 0.54 29.60
N ALA A 660 10.96 1.53 29.64
CA ALA A 660 9.81 1.57 28.76
C ALA A 660 10.25 1.91 27.34
N VAL A 661 10.41 0.89 26.49
CA VAL A 661 10.69 1.08 25.06
C VAL A 661 9.39 1.05 24.25
N ARG A 662 9.14 2.10 23.46
CA ARG A 662 7.90 2.32 22.70
C ARG A 662 8.21 2.74 21.26
N THR A 663 7.40 2.26 20.33
CA THR A 663 7.41 2.75 18.95
C THR A 663 5.98 2.97 18.50
N ILE A 664 5.70 4.17 17.99
CA ILE A 664 4.35 4.56 17.59
C ILE A 664 4.36 4.85 16.10
N ALA A 665 3.75 3.97 15.31
CA ALA A 665 3.54 4.16 13.88
C ALA A 665 2.31 5.04 13.66
N TRP A 666 2.56 6.32 13.40
CA TRP A 666 1.49 7.30 13.22
C TRP A 666 0.86 7.23 11.82
N GLY A 667 -0.46 7.30 11.77
CA GLY A 667 -1.21 7.79 10.61
C GLY A 667 -0.95 9.28 10.35
N PRO A 668 -1.53 9.86 9.29
CA PRO A 668 -1.32 11.26 8.96
C PRO A 668 -1.97 12.18 10.02
N TRP A 669 -1.23 13.17 10.51
CA TRP A 669 -1.74 14.20 11.45
C TRP A 669 -2.19 15.45 10.68
N GLU A 670 -3.16 16.20 11.21
CA GLU A 670 -3.50 17.55 10.72
C GLU A 670 -2.47 18.61 11.20
N ALA A 671 -1.19 18.25 11.18
CA ALA A 671 -0.07 19.10 11.59
C ALA A 671 1.27 18.55 11.08
N GLY A 672 2.31 19.38 11.22
CA GLY A 672 3.69 18.98 10.95
C GLY A 672 3.97 18.82 9.45
N MET A 673 4.21 17.59 9.00
CA MET A 673 4.61 17.30 7.61
C MET A 673 3.44 17.30 6.62
N VAL A 674 2.20 17.34 7.11
CA VAL A 674 0.98 17.38 6.30
C VAL A 674 0.54 18.84 6.16
N THR A 675 0.69 19.38 4.95
CA THR A 675 0.10 20.68 4.57
C THR A 675 -1.36 20.50 4.16
N GLU A 676 -2.15 21.58 4.07
CA GLU A 676 -3.58 21.47 3.71
C GLU A 676 -3.82 20.74 2.37
N ARG A 677 -2.98 21.00 1.37
CA ARG A 677 -3.04 20.27 0.09
C ARG A 677 -2.75 18.78 0.22
N ILE A 678 -1.87 18.38 1.14
CA ILE A 678 -1.58 16.96 1.43
C ILE A 678 -2.74 16.35 2.24
N ALA A 679 -3.32 17.11 3.16
CA ALA A 679 -4.50 16.73 3.92
C ALA A 679 -5.69 16.41 3.00
N GLU A 680 -5.97 17.27 2.01
CA GLU A 680 -7.01 17.03 0.99
C GLU A 680 -6.77 15.74 0.19
N ARG A 681 -5.53 15.46 -0.21
CA ARG A 681 -5.17 14.21 -0.90
C ARG A 681 -5.39 12.98 -0.03
N PHE A 682 -5.03 13.04 1.25
CA PHE A 682 -5.31 11.97 2.20
C PHE A 682 -6.81 11.74 2.37
N ARG A 683 -7.59 12.82 2.54
CA ARG A 683 -9.05 12.75 2.64
C ARG A 683 -9.68 12.17 1.37
N ALA A 684 -9.23 12.59 0.19
CA ALA A 684 -9.69 12.07 -1.10
C ALA A 684 -9.33 10.58 -1.30
N ALA A 685 -8.22 10.12 -0.74
CA ALA A 685 -7.81 8.72 -0.73
C ALA A 685 -8.43 7.89 0.42
N GLY A 686 -9.41 8.44 1.15
CA GLY A 686 -10.12 7.74 2.21
C GLY A 686 -9.38 7.68 3.56
N TYR A 687 -8.30 8.45 3.74
CA TYR A 687 -7.58 8.52 5.02
C TYR A 687 -8.11 9.67 5.88
N ALA A 688 -8.63 9.34 7.06
CA ALA A 688 -8.90 10.32 8.09
C ALA A 688 -7.58 10.77 8.77
N LEU A 689 -7.51 12.06 9.09
CA LEU A 689 -6.34 12.70 9.68
C LEU A 689 -6.50 12.78 11.20
N ILE A 690 -5.39 12.62 11.93
CA ILE A 690 -5.36 12.68 13.39
C ILE A 690 -5.34 14.16 13.83
N PRO A 691 -6.35 14.63 14.59
CA PRO A 691 -6.32 15.96 15.18
C PRO A 691 -5.14 16.09 16.17
N PRO A 692 -4.39 17.21 16.18
CA PRO A 692 -3.19 17.33 17.02
C PRO A 692 -3.42 17.08 18.53
N PRO A 693 -4.52 17.53 19.16
CA PRO A 693 -4.80 17.20 20.55
C PRO A 693 -5.01 15.69 20.78
N ALA A 694 -5.80 15.04 19.92
CA ALA A 694 -6.07 13.61 20.01
C ALA A 694 -4.81 12.77 19.83
N GLY A 695 -3.94 13.13 18.88
CA GLY A 695 -2.63 12.50 18.70
C GLY A 695 -1.72 12.69 19.92
N ALA A 696 -1.74 13.88 20.54
CA ALA A 696 -0.94 14.16 21.73
C ALA A 696 -1.41 13.39 22.98
N ASP A 697 -2.73 13.23 23.15
CA ASP A 697 -3.29 12.37 24.19
C ASP A 697 -2.96 10.90 23.95
N ALA A 698 -3.05 10.42 22.69
CA ALA A 698 -2.66 9.06 22.32
C ALA A 698 -1.17 8.79 22.57
N PHE A 699 -0.29 9.77 22.35
CA PHE A 699 1.12 9.67 22.69
C PHE A 699 1.31 9.48 24.20
N LEU A 700 0.66 10.33 25.01
CA LEU A 700 0.78 10.29 26.45
C LEU A 700 0.26 8.97 27.05
N SER A 701 -0.87 8.46 26.53
CA SER A 701 -1.38 7.12 26.87
C SER A 701 -0.35 6.03 26.54
N GLU A 702 0.23 6.03 25.33
CA GLU A 702 1.11 4.94 24.92
C GLU A 702 2.43 4.89 25.72
N ILE A 703 3.00 6.04 26.07
CA ILE A 703 4.24 6.07 26.86
C ILE A 703 4.03 5.66 28.33
N THR A 704 2.80 5.73 28.84
CA THR A 704 2.48 5.41 30.25
C THR A 704 1.90 4.00 30.46
N ARG A 705 1.59 3.27 29.39
CA ARG A 705 1.07 1.89 29.46
C ARG A 705 2.13 0.88 29.95
N GLY A 706 1.71 -0.16 30.67
CA GLY A 706 2.61 -1.18 31.25
C GLY A 706 3.24 -2.15 30.24
N SER A 707 2.52 -2.50 29.16
CA SER A 707 3.07 -3.28 28.05
C SER A 707 3.37 -2.38 26.87
N GLY A 708 4.62 -2.38 26.40
CA GLY A 708 4.90 -1.89 25.05
C GLY A 708 4.73 -2.97 23.99
N ALA A 709 4.29 -2.56 22.83
CA ALA A 709 4.28 -3.34 21.60
C ALA A 709 4.68 -2.41 20.47
N ARG A 710 4.87 -2.93 19.25
CA ARG A 710 4.81 -2.08 18.06
C ARG A 710 3.33 -1.70 17.85
N VAL A 711 3.03 -0.41 17.96
CA VAL A 711 1.66 0.09 17.91
C VAL A 711 1.48 0.99 16.71
N VAL A 712 0.39 0.77 15.99
CA VAL A 712 -0.07 1.64 14.91
C VAL A 712 -1.23 2.48 15.43
N ARG A 713 -1.18 3.80 15.21
CA ARG A 713 -2.20 4.77 15.62
C ARG A 713 -2.77 5.48 14.41
N THR A 714 -4.04 5.23 14.09
CA THR A 714 -4.71 5.74 12.88
C THR A 714 -6.15 6.15 13.19
N MET A 715 -6.81 6.84 12.27
CA MET A 715 -8.26 7.07 12.32
C MET A 715 -9.00 6.00 11.49
N PRO A 716 -10.22 5.56 11.86
CA PRO A 716 -11.04 4.66 11.03
C PRO A 716 -11.69 5.38 9.82
N PRO A 717 -12.09 4.67 8.75
CA PRO A 717 -11.55 3.44 8.17
C PRO A 717 -10.60 3.74 6.99
N MET A 718 -9.50 3.01 6.89
CA MET A 718 -8.60 3.05 5.73
C MET A 718 -9.11 2.05 4.68
N THR A 719 -9.84 2.50 3.66
CA THR A 719 -10.18 1.62 2.52
C THR A 719 -8.89 1.27 1.77
N ARG A 720 -8.59 -0.03 1.66
CA ARG A 720 -7.42 -0.49 0.89
C ARG A 720 -7.81 -0.64 -0.58
N PRO A 721 -7.01 -0.12 -1.54
CA PRO A 721 -7.30 -0.31 -2.95
C PRO A 721 -7.24 -1.80 -3.33
N PRO A 722 -7.92 -2.19 -4.42
CA PRO A 722 -7.83 -3.54 -4.96
C PRO A 722 -6.37 -3.91 -5.24
N ARG A 723 -5.94 -5.10 -4.83
CA ARG A 723 -4.58 -5.60 -5.06
C ARG A 723 -4.58 -7.02 -5.60
N THR A 724 -3.53 -7.36 -6.34
CA THR A 724 -3.26 -8.75 -6.72
C THR A 724 -2.96 -9.57 -5.45
N ILE A 725 -3.74 -10.62 -5.23
CA ILE A 725 -3.63 -11.57 -4.12
C ILE A 725 -2.77 -12.76 -4.54
N ALA A 726 -3.07 -13.36 -5.69
CA ALA A 726 -2.34 -14.51 -6.20
C ALA A 726 -2.32 -14.54 -7.73
N ARG A 727 -1.27 -15.18 -8.27
CA ARG A 727 -1.11 -15.47 -9.69
C ARG A 727 -1.17 -16.98 -9.87
N LEU A 728 -2.21 -17.45 -10.55
CA LEU A 728 -2.44 -18.87 -10.75
C LEU A 728 -2.00 -19.26 -12.14
N HIS A 729 -1.29 -20.38 -12.25
CA HIS A 729 -0.88 -20.96 -13.53
C HIS A 729 -1.53 -22.34 -13.66
N VAL A 730 -2.40 -22.46 -14.66
CA VAL A 730 -3.22 -23.65 -14.89
C VAL A 730 -2.75 -24.34 -16.18
N HIS A 731 -2.07 -25.47 -16.01
CA HIS A 731 -1.53 -26.32 -17.08
C HIS A 731 -1.71 -27.80 -16.74
N GLU A 732 -1.57 -28.67 -17.73
CA GLU A 732 -1.75 -30.12 -17.62
C GLU A 732 -0.90 -30.74 -16.51
N ALA A 733 0.41 -30.47 -16.47
CA ALA A 733 1.31 -31.09 -15.48
C ALA A 733 0.92 -30.80 -14.02
N GLY A 734 0.29 -29.65 -13.75
CA GLY A 734 -0.09 -29.22 -12.41
C GLY A 734 -1.54 -29.51 -12.03
N HIS A 735 -2.40 -29.74 -13.01
CA HIS A 735 -3.82 -30.01 -12.82
C HIS A 735 -4.31 -31.10 -13.79
N PRO A 736 -3.63 -32.26 -13.88
CA PRO A 736 -3.88 -33.26 -14.93
C PRO A 736 -5.35 -33.70 -15.01
N GLN A 737 -6.04 -33.68 -13.87
CA GLN A 737 -7.46 -33.96 -13.79
C GLN A 737 -8.34 -33.08 -14.68
N PHE A 738 -7.96 -31.82 -14.96
CA PHE A 738 -8.80 -30.90 -15.77
C PHE A 738 -8.93 -31.34 -17.23
N ALA A 739 -8.06 -32.22 -17.72
CA ALA A 739 -8.24 -32.85 -19.04
C ALA A 739 -9.59 -33.59 -19.17
N ASP A 740 -10.14 -34.07 -18.06
CA ASP A 740 -11.44 -34.75 -18.01
C ASP A 740 -12.60 -33.81 -17.62
N HIS A 741 -12.36 -32.52 -17.41
CA HIS A 741 -13.41 -31.53 -17.15
C HIS A 741 -13.60 -30.62 -18.37
N CYS A 742 -14.11 -31.22 -19.45
CA CYS A 742 -14.20 -30.61 -20.77
C CYS A 742 -15.63 -30.36 -21.23
N VAL A 743 -15.84 -29.26 -21.96
CA VAL A 743 -17.06 -29.01 -22.72
C VAL A 743 -16.67 -28.78 -24.17
N ALA A 744 -17.19 -29.61 -25.08
CA ALA A 744 -16.81 -29.62 -26.50
C ALA A 744 -15.27 -29.70 -26.70
N ASP A 745 -14.63 -30.66 -26.02
CA ASP A 745 -13.18 -30.94 -26.07
C ASP A 745 -12.25 -29.81 -25.60
N VAL A 746 -12.79 -28.78 -24.93
CA VAL A 746 -12.00 -27.72 -24.32
C VAL A 746 -12.03 -27.86 -22.79
N PRO A 747 -10.87 -28.06 -22.13
CA PRO A 747 -10.79 -28.10 -20.67
C PRO A 747 -11.31 -26.81 -20.03
N LEU A 748 -12.01 -26.94 -18.92
CA LEU A 748 -12.58 -25.82 -18.16
C LEU A 748 -12.16 -25.91 -16.70
N VAL A 749 -11.91 -24.77 -16.05
CA VAL A 749 -11.74 -24.75 -14.59
C VAL A 749 -13.10 -25.02 -13.92
N PRO A 750 -13.22 -26.04 -13.05
CA PRO A 750 -14.45 -26.29 -12.30
C PRO A 750 -14.74 -25.17 -11.29
N MET A 751 -16.02 -24.88 -11.04
CA MET A 751 -16.41 -23.92 -9.99
C MET A 751 -15.87 -24.33 -8.62
N ALA A 752 -15.84 -25.64 -8.33
CA ALA A 752 -15.28 -26.17 -7.09
C ALA A 752 -13.79 -25.81 -6.92
N GLN A 753 -13.02 -25.72 -8.01
CA GLN A 753 -11.63 -25.30 -7.95
C GLN A 753 -11.50 -23.79 -7.69
N ALA A 754 -12.33 -22.97 -8.36
CA ALA A 754 -12.36 -21.53 -8.13
C ALA A 754 -12.73 -21.23 -6.66
N LEU A 755 -13.68 -21.98 -6.11
CA LEU A 755 -14.05 -21.95 -4.69
C LEU A 755 -12.85 -22.24 -3.78
N GLU A 756 -12.08 -23.29 -4.05
CA GLU A 756 -10.88 -23.63 -3.27
C GLU A 756 -9.84 -22.49 -3.29
N TRP A 757 -9.63 -21.83 -4.44
CA TRP A 757 -8.72 -20.69 -4.51
C TRP A 757 -9.20 -19.48 -3.71
N PHE A 758 -10.51 -19.20 -3.73
CA PHE A 758 -11.10 -18.16 -2.89
C PHE A 758 -10.99 -18.49 -1.40
N LEU A 759 -11.26 -19.74 -0.99
CA LEU A 759 -11.09 -20.20 0.38
C LEU A 759 -9.64 -20.09 0.84
N ALA A 760 -8.69 -20.49 0.00
CA ALA A 760 -7.26 -20.40 0.29
C ALA A 760 -6.80 -18.94 0.47
N ALA A 761 -7.33 -18.00 -0.32
CA ALA A 761 -7.05 -16.58 -0.16
C ALA A 761 -7.74 -15.96 1.07
N ALA A 762 -9.02 -16.28 1.29
CA ALA A 762 -9.81 -15.76 2.40
C ALA A 762 -9.18 -16.11 3.76
N GLN A 763 -8.74 -17.36 3.94
CA GLN A 763 -8.11 -17.79 5.19
C GLN A 763 -6.83 -17.01 5.52
N ASP A 764 -6.01 -16.66 4.53
CA ASP A 764 -4.78 -15.90 4.79
C ASP A 764 -5.05 -14.40 4.97
N LEU A 765 -6.14 -13.87 4.42
CA LEU A 765 -6.48 -12.45 4.51
C LEU A 765 -7.34 -12.12 5.73
N LEU A 766 -8.16 -13.06 6.21
CA LEU A 766 -9.07 -12.93 7.35
C LEU A 766 -8.57 -13.68 8.60
N ALA A 767 -7.24 -13.80 8.76
CA ALA A 767 -6.58 -14.35 9.95
C ALA A 767 -6.96 -15.79 10.34
N GLY A 768 -7.37 -16.62 9.38
CA GLY A 768 -7.54 -18.06 9.58
C GLY A 768 -8.66 -18.44 10.54
N ASP A 769 -9.65 -17.55 10.79
CA ASP A 769 -10.79 -17.89 11.63
C ASP A 769 -11.56 -19.07 11.01
N ALA A 770 -11.81 -20.11 11.81
CA ALA A 770 -12.59 -21.29 11.41
C ALA A 770 -14.02 -20.93 10.94
N ARG A 771 -14.46 -19.70 11.23
CA ARG A 771 -15.75 -19.13 10.80
C ARG A 771 -15.69 -18.40 9.46
N THR A 772 -14.57 -18.47 8.73
CA THR A 772 -14.46 -17.89 7.38
C THR A 772 -15.52 -18.50 6.48
N CYS A 773 -16.35 -17.65 5.88
CA CYS A 773 -17.37 -18.02 4.92
C CYS A 773 -17.20 -17.20 3.64
N LEU A 774 -17.73 -17.73 2.54
CA LEU A 774 -17.80 -17.04 1.26
C LEU A 774 -19.25 -16.75 0.94
N ARG A 775 -19.56 -15.53 0.52
CA ARG A 775 -20.92 -15.04 0.25
C ARG A 775 -21.03 -14.49 -1.16
N ASP A 776 -22.22 -14.59 -1.73
CA ASP A 776 -22.59 -14.00 -3.02
C ASP A 776 -21.61 -14.36 -4.15
N LEU A 777 -21.22 -15.64 -4.26
CA LEU A 777 -20.36 -16.06 -5.37
C LEU A 777 -21.15 -15.94 -6.68
N LYS A 778 -20.60 -15.20 -7.63
CA LYS A 778 -21.17 -14.99 -8.96
C LYS A 778 -20.22 -15.45 -10.05
N VAL A 779 -20.73 -16.26 -10.97
CA VAL A 779 -20.04 -16.68 -12.19
C VAL A 779 -20.50 -15.79 -13.34
N TYR A 780 -19.56 -15.04 -13.94
CA TYR A 780 -19.86 -14.22 -15.12
C TYR A 780 -19.63 -14.99 -16.42
N ARG A 781 -18.60 -15.84 -16.43
CA ARG A 781 -18.25 -16.71 -17.56
C ARG A 781 -17.35 -17.85 -17.09
N GLY A 782 -17.45 -19.02 -17.71
CA GLY A 782 -16.54 -20.14 -17.45
C GLY A 782 -15.11 -19.85 -17.94
N ILE A 783 -14.11 -20.45 -17.28
CA ILE A 783 -12.69 -20.32 -17.64
C ILE A 783 -12.30 -21.49 -18.54
N LYS A 784 -12.28 -21.26 -19.86
CA LYS A 784 -11.82 -22.21 -20.86
C LYS A 784 -10.29 -22.20 -20.97
N LEU A 785 -9.69 -23.36 -21.18
CA LEU A 785 -8.25 -23.56 -21.21
C LEU A 785 -7.80 -24.13 -22.58
N PRO A 786 -7.84 -23.34 -23.68
CA PRO A 786 -7.49 -23.84 -25.02
C PRO A 786 -6.02 -24.28 -25.18
N SER A 787 -5.09 -23.67 -24.44
CA SER A 787 -3.64 -24.01 -24.43
C SER A 787 -3.22 -24.88 -23.23
N PHE A 788 -4.10 -25.75 -22.73
CA PHE A 788 -3.88 -26.50 -21.49
C PHE A 788 -2.71 -27.50 -21.53
N ASP A 789 -2.50 -28.10 -22.70
CA ASP A 789 -1.44 -29.04 -23.08
C ASP A 789 -0.11 -28.36 -23.48
N GLY A 790 -0.13 -27.02 -23.63
CA GLY A 790 1.03 -26.19 -23.92
C GLY A 790 1.49 -25.36 -22.73
N ASP A 791 1.65 -24.06 -22.92
CA ASP A 791 2.13 -23.13 -21.89
C ASP A 791 1.14 -22.89 -20.74
N GLY A 792 -0.08 -23.43 -20.83
CA GLY A 792 -1.13 -23.25 -19.83
C GLY A 792 -1.79 -21.87 -19.86
N HIS A 793 -2.47 -21.53 -18.77
CA HIS A 793 -3.26 -20.30 -18.62
C HIS A 793 -2.91 -19.56 -17.35
N HIS A 794 -2.81 -18.23 -17.44
CA HIS A 794 -2.56 -17.37 -16.29
C HIS A 794 -3.84 -16.68 -15.81
N LEU A 795 -4.14 -16.85 -14.53
CA LEU A 795 -5.26 -16.19 -13.86
C LEU A 795 -4.74 -15.30 -12.73
N VAL A 796 -5.47 -14.23 -12.45
CA VAL A 796 -5.14 -13.28 -11.40
C VAL A 796 -6.28 -13.20 -10.41
N LEU A 797 -5.99 -13.56 -9.16
CA LEU A 797 -6.90 -13.37 -8.04
C LEU A 797 -6.63 -12.00 -7.43
N CYS A 798 -7.64 -11.14 -7.36
CA CYS A 798 -7.59 -9.80 -6.79
C CYS A 798 -8.48 -9.70 -5.55
N GLY A 799 -8.14 -8.82 -4.62
CA GLY A 799 -8.89 -8.59 -3.39
C GLY A 799 -9.01 -7.10 -3.06
N ALA A 800 -10.17 -6.67 -2.59
CA ALA A 800 -10.49 -5.29 -2.23
C ALA A 800 -11.34 -5.23 -0.94
N ASP A 801 -11.06 -4.26 -0.07
CA ASP A 801 -11.84 -4.05 1.15
C ASP A 801 -13.19 -3.40 0.79
N THR A 802 -14.29 -3.91 1.36
CA THR A 802 -15.64 -3.41 1.08
C THR A 802 -16.06 -2.27 2.02
N GLY A 803 -15.24 -1.92 3.02
CA GLY A 803 -15.41 -0.71 3.84
C GLY A 803 -16.54 -0.75 4.88
N ARG A 804 -17.09 -1.93 5.22
CA ARG A 804 -18.12 -2.05 6.28
C ARG A 804 -17.49 -2.00 7.68
N ALA A 805 -18.03 -1.13 8.53
CA ALA A 805 -17.52 -0.76 9.86
C ALA A 805 -17.63 -1.85 10.95
N SER A 806 -17.96 -3.09 10.58
CA SER A 806 -18.14 -4.21 11.52
C SER A 806 -17.68 -5.49 10.83
N GLY A 807 -16.39 -5.83 10.98
CA GLY A 807 -15.88 -7.13 10.55
C GLY A 807 -15.45 -7.30 9.08
N GLY A 808 -14.86 -6.28 8.44
CA GLY A 808 -13.83 -6.48 7.39
C GLY A 808 -14.14 -7.43 6.21
N ASP A 809 -15.36 -7.39 5.66
CA ASP A 809 -15.72 -8.13 4.44
C ASP A 809 -14.76 -7.79 3.28
N LEU A 810 -14.22 -8.83 2.63
CA LEU A 810 -13.26 -8.70 1.52
C LEU A 810 -13.89 -9.17 0.20
N GLU A 811 -14.00 -8.30 -0.79
CA GLU A 811 -14.35 -8.72 -2.15
C GLU A 811 -13.15 -9.39 -2.81
N LEU A 812 -13.35 -10.60 -3.32
CA LEU A 812 -12.38 -11.34 -4.11
C LEU A 812 -12.89 -11.53 -5.54
N THR A 813 -12.01 -11.30 -6.52
CA THR A 813 -12.32 -11.44 -7.95
C THR A 813 -11.26 -12.24 -8.68
N LEU A 814 -11.67 -13.10 -9.59
CA LEU A 814 -10.76 -13.91 -10.41
C LEU A 814 -10.81 -13.42 -11.86
N HIS A 815 -9.66 -13.05 -12.41
CA HIS A 815 -9.50 -12.45 -13.73
C HIS A 815 -8.60 -13.29 -14.62
N GLY A 816 -8.71 -13.07 -15.94
CA GLY A 816 -7.76 -13.60 -16.93
C GLY A 816 -6.70 -12.57 -17.28
N GLU A 817 -6.23 -12.62 -18.52
CA GLU A 817 -5.32 -11.61 -19.04
C GLU A 817 -5.97 -10.22 -19.17
N ASP A 818 -7.27 -10.16 -19.50
CA ASP A 818 -8.08 -8.94 -19.48
C ASP A 818 -8.64 -8.67 -18.06
N PRO A 819 -8.17 -7.63 -17.36
CA PRO A 819 -8.59 -7.30 -16.00
C PRO A 819 -9.95 -6.60 -15.93
N ARG A 820 -10.56 -6.21 -17.05
CA ARG A 820 -11.81 -5.43 -17.05
C ARG A 820 -13.05 -6.27 -16.71
N ARG A 821 -12.99 -7.59 -16.91
CA ARG A 821 -14.14 -8.48 -16.71
C ARG A 821 -13.73 -9.72 -15.89
N PRO A 822 -14.13 -9.79 -14.60
CA PRO A 822 -13.85 -10.97 -13.79
C PRO A 822 -14.60 -12.19 -14.33
N TYR A 823 -13.99 -13.37 -14.21
CA TYR A 823 -14.66 -14.66 -14.36
C TYR A 823 -15.58 -14.95 -13.18
N TYR A 824 -15.08 -14.70 -11.97
CA TYR A 824 -15.78 -14.95 -10.70
C TYR A 824 -15.64 -13.74 -9.78
N ARG A 825 -16.66 -13.53 -8.94
CA ARG A 825 -16.64 -12.59 -7.81
C ARG A 825 -17.24 -13.26 -6.59
N VAL A 826 -16.70 -13.01 -5.41
CA VAL A 826 -17.24 -13.50 -4.14
C VAL A 826 -16.84 -12.55 -3.02
N THR A 827 -17.62 -12.50 -1.95
CA THR A 827 -17.28 -11.76 -0.73
C THR A 827 -16.83 -12.74 0.34
N ALA A 828 -15.61 -12.60 0.85
CA ALA A 828 -15.14 -13.35 2.01
C ALA A 828 -15.47 -12.59 3.29
N ALA A 829 -16.03 -13.28 4.28
CA ALA A 829 -16.48 -12.70 5.54
C ALA A 829 -16.22 -13.65 6.71
N ILE A 830 -16.13 -13.11 7.92
CA ILE A 830 -16.17 -13.91 9.16
C ILE A 830 -17.65 -14.05 9.56
N SER A 831 -18.13 -15.28 9.67
CA SER A 831 -19.53 -15.53 10.03
C SER A 831 -19.76 -15.34 11.54
N ASP A 832 -20.67 -14.44 11.91
CA ASP A 832 -21.19 -14.29 13.28
C ASP A 832 -22.18 -15.41 13.67
N ARG A 833 -22.64 -16.18 12.68
CA ARG A 833 -23.63 -17.25 12.87
C ARG A 833 -22.96 -18.53 13.35
N GLU A 834 -23.23 -18.87 14.61
CA GLU A 834 -23.08 -20.22 15.19
C GLU A 834 -24.28 -21.13 14.84
N SER A 835 -24.95 -20.88 13.70
CA SER A 835 -26.18 -21.58 13.32
C SER A 835 -25.94 -23.09 13.24
N ALA A 836 -26.83 -23.85 13.90
CA ALA A 836 -26.95 -25.30 13.77
C ALA A 836 -27.00 -25.69 12.28
N PRO A 837 -26.42 -26.83 11.88
CA PRO A 837 -26.36 -27.24 10.49
C PRO A 837 -27.77 -27.28 9.87
N ALA A 838 -27.91 -26.73 8.67
CA ALA A 838 -29.14 -26.85 7.91
C ALA A 838 -29.32 -28.33 7.51
N GLY A 839 -30.52 -28.89 7.76
CA GLY A 839 -30.93 -30.19 7.21
C GLY A 839 -30.23 -31.42 7.78
N GLN A 840 -30.70 -31.95 8.92
CA GLN A 840 -30.44 -33.35 9.32
C GLN A 840 -31.53 -34.32 8.84
N CYS A 841 -32.55 -33.83 8.12
CA CYS A 841 -33.59 -34.67 7.55
C CYS A 841 -33.24 -34.97 6.10
N GLU A 842 -33.30 -36.25 5.70
CA GLU A 842 -33.09 -36.64 4.31
C GLU A 842 -34.13 -35.93 3.41
N PRO A 843 -33.72 -35.37 2.26
CA PRO A 843 -34.67 -34.82 1.32
C PRO A 843 -35.60 -35.93 0.82
N PRO A 844 -36.89 -35.63 0.55
CA PRO A 844 -37.81 -36.62 0.04
C PRO A 844 -37.28 -37.21 -1.27
N THR A 845 -37.33 -38.53 -1.42
CA THR A 845 -36.91 -39.25 -2.64
C THR A 845 -38.07 -40.02 -3.25
N GLU A 846 -38.09 -40.16 -4.57
CA GLU A 846 -39.14 -40.92 -5.27
C GLU A 846 -38.69 -42.36 -5.58
N PRO A 847 -39.58 -43.36 -5.44
CA PRO A 847 -39.27 -44.73 -5.86
C PRO A 847 -38.86 -44.81 -7.34
N GLY A 848 -37.79 -45.56 -7.64
CA GLY A 848 -37.30 -45.74 -9.02
C GLY A 848 -36.30 -44.69 -9.51
N THR A 849 -35.94 -43.73 -8.67
CA THR A 849 -34.95 -42.67 -8.98
C THR A 849 -33.55 -42.95 -8.42
N SER A 850 -33.30 -44.18 -7.98
CA SER A 850 -31.99 -44.62 -7.50
C SER A 850 -31.17 -45.23 -8.64
N TRP A 851 -29.94 -44.75 -8.82
CA TRP A 851 -29.05 -45.16 -9.91
C TRP A 851 -27.61 -45.36 -9.41
N PRO A 852 -26.87 -46.37 -9.90
CA PRO A 852 -25.43 -46.46 -9.68
C PRO A 852 -24.72 -45.33 -10.43
N GLY A 853 -23.61 -44.83 -9.88
CA GLY A 853 -22.84 -43.72 -10.47
C GLY A 853 -22.41 -43.98 -11.91
N GLU A 854 -21.98 -45.22 -12.21
CA GLU A 854 -21.59 -45.68 -13.55
C GLU A 854 -22.66 -45.39 -14.61
N ARG A 855 -23.93 -45.55 -14.25
CA ARG A 855 -25.06 -45.28 -15.15
C ARG A 855 -25.15 -43.79 -15.49
N LEU A 856 -24.92 -42.91 -14.52
CA LEU A 856 -25.01 -41.45 -14.70
C LEU A 856 -23.99 -40.95 -15.74
N TYR A 857 -22.78 -41.50 -15.73
CA TYR A 857 -21.72 -41.10 -16.64
C TYR A 857 -21.80 -41.82 -17.99
N SER A 858 -22.15 -43.11 -18.02
CA SER A 858 -22.22 -43.91 -19.25
C SER A 858 -23.40 -43.54 -20.17
N GLU A 859 -24.51 -43.05 -19.61
CA GLU A 859 -25.69 -42.61 -20.39
C GLU A 859 -25.58 -41.14 -20.87
N GLY A 860 -24.45 -40.47 -20.64
CA GLY A 860 -24.22 -39.09 -21.09
C GLY A 860 -25.06 -38.03 -20.38
N LEU A 861 -25.61 -38.33 -19.19
CA LEU A 861 -26.38 -37.38 -18.37
C LEU A 861 -25.47 -36.31 -17.75
N LEU A 862 -24.18 -36.61 -17.61
CA LEU A 862 -23.13 -35.72 -17.11
C LEU A 862 -21.99 -35.69 -18.14
N PHE A 863 -21.36 -34.52 -18.28
CA PHE A 863 -20.26 -34.28 -19.21
C PHE A 863 -18.84 -34.63 -18.70
N PRO A 864 -18.53 -34.67 -17.38
CA PRO A 864 -17.16 -34.92 -16.94
C PRO A 864 -16.66 -36.34 -17.24
N GLY A 865 -15.39 -36.44 -17.64
CA GLY A 865 -14.64 -37.67 -17.87
C GLY A 865 -14.15 -38.34 -16.58
N PRO A 866 -13.41 -39.46 -16.69
CA PRO A 866 -13.08 -40.35 -15.58
C PRO A 866 -12.50 -39.68 -14.32
N ALA A 867 -11.59 -38.71 -14.46
CA ALA A 867 -10.99 -38.06 -13.30
C ALA A 867 -11.99 -37.26 -12.44
N PHE A 868 -13.15 -36.89 -13.00
CA PHE A 868 -14.22 -36.13 -12.34
C PHE A 868 -15.49 -36.97 -12.05
N GLN A 869 -15.43 -38.29 -12.20
CA GLN A 869 -16.53 -39.20 -11.86
C GLN A 869 -16.64 -39.42 -10.35
N ALA A 870 -17.02 -38.37 -9.63
CA ALA A 870 -17.09 -38.35 -8.18
C ALA A 870 -18.35 -39.03 -7.61
N ILE A 871 -19.45 -39.14 -8.37
CA ILE A 871 -20.70 -39.72 -7.88
C ILE A 871 -20.62 -41.25 -7.96
N THR A 872 -20.67 -41.93 -6.82
CA THR A 872 -20.69 -43.40 -6.78
C THR A 872 -22.10 -43.97 -6.79
N ALA A 873 -23.09 -43.22 -6.28
CA ALA A 873 -24.50 -43.61 -6.31
C ALA A 873 -25.42 -42.39 -6.18
N LEU A 874 -26.57 -42.43 -6.85
CA LEU A 874 -27.71 -41.57 -6.56
C LEU A 874 -28.74 -42.42 -5.80
N ALA A 875 -29.00 -42.06 -4.54
CA ALA A 875 -29.96 -42.76 -3.69
C ALA A 875 -31.41 -42.42 -4.08
N GLY A 876 -31.65 -41.17 -4.49
CA GLY A 876 -32.93 -40.78 -5.04
C GLY A 876 -33.00 -39.31 -5.44
N LEU A 877 -34.02 -39.00 -6.24
CA LEU A 877 -34.29 -37.70 -6.81
C LEU A 877 -35.80 -37.43 -6.76
N SER A 878 -36.21 -36.25 -6.34
CA SER A 878 -37.59 -35.78 -6.37
C SER A 878 -37.65 -34.29 -6.71
N ASP A 879 -38.86 -33.75 -6.81
CA ASP A 879 -39.04 -32.31 -6.97
C ASP A 879 -38.58 -31.54 -5.72
N GLY A 880 -38.56 -32.19 -4.55
CA GLY A 880 -38.11 -31.63 -3.27
C GLY A 880 -36.61 -31.72 -2.99
N GLY A 881 -35.84 -32.43 -3.82
CA GLY A 881 -34.38 -32.54 -3.64
C GLY A 881 -33.75 -33.80 -4.22
N ALA A 882 -32.50 -34.05 -3.86
CA ALA A 882 -31.74 -35.25 -4.25
C ALA A 882 -30.83 -35.73 -3.12
N GLN A 883 -30.55 -37.03 -3.12
CA GLN A 883 -29.57 -37.66 -2.23
C GLN A 883 -28.63 -38.55 -3.05
N GLY A 884 -27.34 -38.45 -2.79
CA GLY A 884 -26.34 -39.30 -3.43
C GLY A 884 -25.10 -39.50 -2.57
N THR A 885 -24.21 -40.35 -3.06
CA THR A 885 -22.91 -40.63 -2.45
C THR A 885 -21.83 -40.17 -3.42
N VAL A 886 -20.87 -39.39 -2.91
CA VAL A 886 -19.72 -38.90 -3.66
C VAL A 886 -18.41 -39.36 -3.02
N ILE A 887 -17.33 -39.38 -3.81
CA ILE A 887 -15.97 -39.59 -3.32
C ILE A 887 -15.13 -38.33 -3.50
N GLY A 888 -14.17 -38.14 -2.60
CA GLY A 888 -13.28 -36.98 -2.61
C GLY A 888 -12.05 -37.13 -3.48
N ALA A 889 -11.32 -36.03 -3.61
CA ALA A 889 -10.08 -35.86 -4.36
C ALA A 889 -9.00 -36.90 -4.00
N HIS A 890 -8.96 -37.37 -2.75
CA HIS A 890 -8.07 -38.46 -2.34
C HIS A 890 -8.34 -39.76 -3.11
N ARG A 891 -9.60 -40.19 -3.22
CA ARG A 891 -9.99 -41.42 -3.93
C ARG A 891 -9.98 -41.24 -5.45
N LEU A 892 -10.17 -40.01 -5.93
CA LEU A 892 -10.01 -39.64 -7.35
C LEU A 892 -8.53 -39.54 -7.78
N GLY A 893 -7.58 -39.71 -6.84
CA GLY A 893 -6.14 -39.71 -7.16
C GLY A 893 -5.52 -38.32 -7.32
N TRP A 894 -6.17 -37.26 -6.83
CA TRP A 894 -5.68 -35.88 -6.93
C TRP A 894 -4.77 -35.46 -5.77
N ALA A 895 -4.57 -36.34 -4.77
CA ALA A 895 -3.79 -36.05 -3.57
C ALA A 895 -2.31 -35.81 -3.92
N ASN A 896 -1.90 -34.54 -3.93
CA ASN A 896 -0.59 -34.07 -4.39
C ASN A 896 0.21 -33.36 -3.29
N GLY A 897 -0.02 -33.70 -2.02
CA GLY A 897 0.66 -33.07 -0.88
C GLY A 897 0.26 -31.62 -0.58
N ARG A 898 -0.67 -31.05 -1.34
CA ARG A 898 -1.23 -29.71 -1.07
C ARG A 898 -2.16 -29.73 0.14
N ARG A 899 -2.24 -28.59 0.83
CA ARG A 899 -3.19 -28.38 1.92
C ARG A 899 -4.51 -27.85 1.36
N TRP A 900 -5.52 -28.71 1.34
CA TRP A 900 -6.87 -28.42 0.84
C TRP A 900 -7.74 -27.77 1.93
N ARG A 901 -8.59 -26.81 1.54
CA ARG A 901 -9.57 -26.17 2.44
C ARG A 901 -10.91 -26.84 2.32
N SER A 902 -11.23 -27.26 1.11
CA SER A 902 -12.36 -28.08 0.76
C SER A 902 -11.88 -29.31 0.00
N ASP A 903 -12.68 -30.38 0.00
CA ASP A 903 -12.46 -31.48 -0.92
C ASP A 903 -13.08 -31.11 -2.29
N THR A 904 -12.27 -30.51 -3.17
CA THR A 904 -12.73 -30.04 -4.48
C THR A 904 -13.40 -31.13 -5.31
N GLY A 905 -12.97 -32.38 -5.20
CA GLY A 905 -13.57 -33.50 -5.93
C GLY A 905 -14.97 -33.83 -5.42
N ALA A 906 -15.14 -33.90 -4.09
CA ALA A 906 -16.45 -34.13 -3.49
C ALA A 906 -17.41 -32.96 -3.73
N VAL A 907 -16.92 -31.72 -3.63
CA VAL A 907 -17.71 -30.51 -3.91
C VAL A 907 -18.18 -30.49 -5.36
N ASP A 908 -17.31 -30.84 -6.31
CA ASP A 908 -17.71 -30.94 -7.72
C ASP A 908 -18.79 -32.02 -7.93
N GLY A 909 -18.61 -33.21 -7.34
CA GLY A 909 -19.64 -34.26 -7.36
C GLY A 909 -20.98 -33.82 -6.76
N ALA A 910 -20.96 -33.01 -5.70
CA ALA A 910 -22.17 -32.44 -5.12
C ALA A 910 -22.88 -31.46 -6.05
N LEU A 911 -22.11 -30.61 -6.74
CA LEU A 911 -22.65 -29.71 -7.77
C LEU A 911 -23.20 -30.47 -8.99
N GLN A 912 -22.59 -31.62 -9.35
CA GLN A 912 -23.12 -32.52 -10.38
C GLN A 912 -24.50 -33.09 -9.96
N ILE A 913 -24.66 -33.55 -8.71
CA ILE A 913 -25.96 -34.03 -8.19
C ILE A 913 -27.00 -32.91 -8.20
N ALA A 914 -26.63 -31.71 -7.78
CA ALA A 914 -27.52 -30.55 -7.84
C ALA A 914 -27.90 -30.19 -9.29
N GLY A 915 -26.98 -30.36 -10.25
CA GLY A 915 -27.24 -30.22 -11.68
C GLY A 915 -28.25 -31.24 -12.22
N LEU A 916 -28.18 -32.50 -11.78
CA LEU A 916 -29.18 -33.53 -12.10
C LEU A 916 -30.56 -33.16 -11.57
N TRP A 917 -30.64 -32.66 -10.33
CA TRP A 917 -31.89 -32.18 -9.76
C TRP A 917 -32.46 -30.99 -10.54
N ALA A 918 -31.66 -29.96 -10.78
CA ALA A 918 -32.10 -28.80 -11.55
C ALA A 918 -32.51 -29.18 -12.98
N GLY A 919 -31.83 -30.15 -13.60
CA GLY A 919 -32.17 -30.60 -14.94
C GLY A 919 -33.51 -31.32 -15.03
N ARG A 920 -33.92 -32.04 -13.98
CA ARG A 920 -35.28 -32.57 -13.84
C ARG A 920 -36.31 -31.44 -13.77
N ILE A 921 -36.04 -30.41 -12.96
CA ILE A 921 -36.97 -29.29 -12.75
C ILE A 921 -37.10 -28.41 -14.01
N LEU A 922 -35.99 -28.08 -14.66
CA LEU A 922 -35.92 -27.10 -15.76
C LEU A 922 -36.02 -27.74 -17.16
N GLY A 923 -36.00 -29.07 -17.24
CA GLY A 923 -36.15 -29.82 -18.48
C GLY A 923 -34.94 -29.75 -19.41
N GLY A 924 -33.71 -29.80 -18.87
CA GLY A 924 -32.47 -29.79 -19.65
C GLY A 924 -31.21 -29.69 -18.80
N ALA A 925 -30.03 -29.83 -19.40
CA ALA A 925 -28.77 -29.71 -18.67
C ALA A 925 -28.63 -28.35 -17.99
N CYS A 926 -28.19 -28.34 -16.74
CA CYS A 926 -28.07 -27.13 -15.93
C CYS A 926 -26.64 -26.95 -15.42
N LEU A 927 -26.22 -25.70 -15.29
CA LEU A 927 -24.90 -25.33 -14.76
C LEU A 927 -25.04 -24.44 -13.53
N PRO A 928 -24.15 -24.61 -12.53
CA PRO A 928 -24.08 -23.70 -11.40
C PRO A 928 -23.50 -22.34 -11.84
N MET A 929 -24.21 -21.27 -11.52
CA MET A 929 -23.85 -19.88 -11.85
C MET A 929 -23.55 -19.02 -10.60
N GLY A 930 -23.62 -19.61 -9.41
CA GLY A 930 -23.31 -18.94 -8.15
C GLY A 930 -23.86 -19.65 -6.92
N PHE A 931 -23.65 -19.05 -5.76
CA PHE A 931 -24.32 -19.41 -4.50
C PHE A 931 -24.42 -18.20 -3.58
N ASP A 932 -25.32 -18.25 -2.61
CA ASP A 932 -25.53 -17.17 -1.65
C ASP A 932 -24.52 -17.23 -0.50
N GLU A 933 -24.26 -18.42 0.05
CA GLU A 933 -23.25 -18.60 1.10
C GLU A 933 -22.61 -19.99 1.06
N CYS A 934 -21.31 -20.06 1.35
CA CYS A 934 -20.54 -21.28 1.47
C CYS A 934 -19.85 -21.31 2.84
N ARG A 935 -20.09 -22.37 3.60
CA ARG A 935 -19.48 -22.60 4.91
C ARG A 935 -18.68 -23.90 4.91
N VAL A 936 -17.40 -23.82 5.25
CA VAL A 936 -16.55 -25.00 5.47
C VAL A 936 -16.55 -25.31 6.96
N ARG A 937 -17.17 -26.43 7.36
CA ARG A 937 -17.22 -26.87 8.76
C ARG A 937 -16.00 -27.70 9.16
N ARG A 938 -15.51 -28.51 8.23
CA ARG A 938 -14.34 -29.37 8.44
C ARG A 938 -13.42 -29.29 7.21
N PRO A 939 -12.28 -28.58 7.33
CA PRO A 939 -11.39 -28.39 6.19
C PRO A 939 -10.64 -29.66 5.81
N GLY A 940 -10.14 -29.70 4.58
CA GLY A 940 -9.31 -30.79 4.06
C GLY A 940 -10.08 -31.85 3.27
N LEU A 941 -9.35 -32.91 2.92
CA LEU A 941 -9.87 -34.00 2.08
C LEU A 941 -10.75 -34.97 2.88
N ILE A 942 -11.67 -35.62 2.17
CA ILE A 942 -12.54 -36.67 2.69
C ILE A 942 -11.84 -38.03 2.46
N ALA A 943 -11.74 -38.83 3.53
CA ALA A 943 -11.10 -40.15 3.47
C ALA A 943 -12.03 -41.24 2.90
N GLY A 944 -13.31 -41.18 3.27
CA GLY A 944 -14.37 -42.10 2.87
C GLY A 944 -15.25 -41.58 1.71
N PRO A 945 -16.29 -42.33 1.34
CA PRO A 945 -17.44 -41.77 0.63
C PRO A 945 -18.15 -40.74 1.53
N ALA A 946 -18.75 -39.73 0.93
CA ALA A 946 -19.54 -38.70 1.60
C ALA A 946 -20.97 -38.70 1.08
N THR A 947 -21.92 -38.38 1.95
CA THR A 947 -23.33 -38.23 1.58
C THR A 947 -23.55 -36.80 1.11
N CYS A 948 -24.11 -36.64 -0.08
CA CYS A 948 -24.54 -35.36 -0.62
C CYS A 948 -26.07 -35.26 -0.53
N LEU A 949 -26.54 -34.19 0.10
CA LEU A 949 -27.95 -33.83 0.19
C LEU A 949 -28.18 -32.54 -0.59
N VAL A 950 -29.20 -32.52 -1.44
CA VAL A 950 -29.66 -31.35 -2.20
C VAL A 950 -31.09 -31.05 -1.77
N TYR A 951 -31.34 -29.84 -1.30
CA TYR A 951 -32.66 -29.36 -0.88
C TYR A 951 -33.20 -28.36 -1.90
N ALA A 952 -34.41 -28.60 -2.39
CA ALA A 952 -35.07 -27.69 -3.32
C ALA A 952 -35.37 -26.33 -2.66
N GLY A 953 -35.01 -25.25 -3.36
CA GLY A 953 -35.37 -23.88 -3.04
C GLY A 953 -36.31 -23.27 -4.08
N GLU A 954 -36.12 -22.00 -4.40
CA GLU A 954 -36.92 -21.27 -5.39
C GLU A 954 -36.70 -21.80 -6.82
N THR A 955 -37.77 -22.07 -7.56
CA THR A 955 -37.71 -22.55 -8.95
C THR A 955 -38.50 -21.65 -9.89
N GLY A 956 -37.95 -21.37 -11.07
CA GLY A 956 -38.58 -20.60 -12.14
C GLY A 956 -38.48 -21.31 -13.50
N ALA A 957 -38.78 -20.59 -14.58
CA ALA A 957 -38.84 -21.18 -15.93
C ALA A 957 -37.46 -21.54 -16.53
N ALA A 958 -36.39 -20.86 -16.09
CA ALA A 958 -35.03 -21.03 -16.61
C ALA A 958 -33.95 -21.06 -15.52
N HIS A 959 -34.35 -20.87 -14.25
CA HIS A 959 -33.46 -20.83 -13.10
C HIS A 959 -34.05 -21.65 -11.95
N ALA A 960 -33.19 -22.27 -11.16
CA ALA A 960 -33.55 -22.97 -9.93
C ALA A 960 -32.52 -22.67 -8.84
N ARG A 961 -32.94 -22.67 -7.58
CA ARG A 961 -32.08 -22.55 -6.41
C ARG A 961 -32.19 -23.80 -5.56
N CYS A 962 -31.07 -24.23 -4.99
CA CYS A 962 -31.04 -25.34 -4.05
C CYS A 962 -29.94 -25.15 -3.01
N ASP A 963 -30.13 -25.72 -1.82
CA ASP A 963 -29.06 -25.85 -0.83
C ASP A 963 -28.37 -27.20 -0.99
N VAL A 964 -27.05 -27.23 -0.84
CA VAL A 964 -26.25 -28.46 -0.96
C VAL A 964 -25.45 -28.67 0.31
N VAL A 965 -25.59 -29.85 0.91
CA VAL A 965 -24.87 -30.24 2.12
C VAL A 965 -24.06 -31.50 1.85
N LEU A 966 -22.76 -31.46 2.14
CA LEU A 966 -21.89 -32.62 2.15
C LEU A 966 -21.64 -33.09 3.58
N LEU A 967 -21.98 -34.35 3.84
CA LEU A 967 -21.79 -35.02 5.13
C LEU A 967 -20.69 -36.06 5.03
N ASP A 968 -19.86 -36.15 6.07
CA ASP A 968 -18.85 -37.20 6.19
C ASP A 968 -19.52 -38.58 6.32
N GLY A 969 -19.04 -39.60 5.59
CA GLY A 969 -19.62 -40.93 5.62
C GLY A 969 -19.43 -41.67 6.95
N ASP A 970 -18.43 -41.28 7.75
CA ASP A 970 -18.11 -41.97 9.01
C ASP A 970 -19.02 -41.55 10.17
N ASP A 971 -19.40 -40.27 10.24
CA ASP A 971 -20.17 -39.70 11.37
C ASP A 971 -21.37 -38.82 10.95
N ASN A 972 -21.68 -38.72 9.65
CA ASN A 972 -22.72 -37.87 9.07
C ASN A 972 -22.61 -36.39 9.48
N ALA A 973 -21.44 -35.94 9.93
CA ALA A 973 -21.28 -34.54 10.29
C ALA A 973 -21.06 -33.69 9.03
N PRO A 974 -21.56 -32.44 9.02
CA PRO A 974 -21.39 -31.53 7.91
C PRO A 974 -19.92 -31.20 7.68
N ARG A 975 -19.49 -31.31 6.43
CA ARG A 975 -18.15 -30.96 5.92
C ARG A 975 -18.18 -29.57 5.29
N ILE A 976 -19.11 -29.38 4.35
CA ILE A 976 -19.31 -28.13 3.64
C ILE A 976 -20.80 -27.96 3.32
N GLU A 977 -21.28 -26.73 3.46
CA GLU A 977 -22.66 -26.30 3.16
C GLU A 977 -22.59 -25.20 2.10
N LEU A 978 -23.36 -25.33 1.02
CA LEU A 978 -23.57 -24.34 -0.02
C LEU A 978 -25.04 -23.94 -0.04
N ASP A 979 -25.35 -22.78 0.51
CA ASP A 979 -26.69 -22.23 0.59
C ASP A 979 -27.02 -21.46 -0.70
N GLY A 980 -28.22 -21.70 -1.23
CA GLY A 980 -28.76 -21.00 -2.38
C GLY A 980 -27.89 -21.11 -3.62
N VAL A 981 -27.50 -22.31 -4.05
CA VAL A 981 -26.79 -22.56 -5.31
C VAL A 981 -27.69 -22.19 -6.49
N HIS A 982 -27.23 -21.26 -7.35
CA HIS A 982 -28.00 -20.79 -8.51
C HIS A 982 -27.73 -21.69 -9.71
N MET A 983 -28.76 -22.41 -10.16
CA MET A 983 -28.71 -23.27 -11.33
C MET A 983 -29.41 -22.62 -12.51
N VAL A 984 -28.76 -22.63 -13.68
CA VAL A 984 -29.33 -22.08 -14.92
C VAL A 984 -29.31 -23.14 -16.00
N ARG A 985 -30.42 -23.25 -16.74
CA ARG A 985 -30.51 -24.16 -17.89
C ARG A 985 -29.57 -23.69 -18.99
N HIS A 986 -28.71 -24.59 -19.48
CA HIS A 986 -27.82 -24.29 -20.61
C HIS A 986 -28.67 -24.00 -21.86
N PRO A 987 -28.42 -22.89 -22.59
CA PRO A 987 -29.05 -22.66 -23.88
C PRO A 987 -28.55 -23.75 -24.84
N SER A 988 -29.46 -24.64 -25.25
CA SER A 988 -29.20 -25.70 -26.23
C SER A 988 -28.75 -25.15 -27.57
#